data_AF-A0A938MU31-F1
#
_entry.id   AF-A0A938MU31-F1
#
_cell.length_a   1.000
_cell.length_b   1.000
_cell.length_c   1.000
_cell.angle_alpha   90.00
_cell.angle_beta   90.00
_cell.angle_gamma   90.00
#
_symmetry.space_group_name_H-M   'P 1'
#
loop_
_entity.id
_entity.type
_entity.pdbx_description
1 polymer ?
#
loop_
_entity_poly.entity_id
_entity_poly.type
_entity_poly.pdbx_seq_one_letter_code
_entity_poly.pdbx_strand_id
1 'polypeptide(L)'
;MRSQGRPRWWRWAAAILLAFGFAAPSRVCAQESPSLPEMMDDAELTDVFFLDSDQGWAVGDRGVVLHTEDGGRRWQAQTVPVGYRLESVHFVDGQRGWAVGGWVHAYTHNSSCVVLRTEDGGRRWTRVPGLTLPGLKHVRFFNASQGWAVGDGSSLYPTGVFRTEDGGRSWVTVPAGARGQWLAADFRDMRQGVLAGHNGAVAQVSSMRVVASQPPEMGLRPYRGVVFANERHGWLAGDGGLMLQTTDGGLTWQAPPGPLPAEVARLFDFRDLAVVGDNIWAAGAPGSRVLHSADGGRTWRLLRTDLNVPLRSLAFVDEQRGWAVGALGTILSTRDGGQTWRRQRGLGTRVALLGLFSEPARIPMELFALKSGSEGYFGFVELLTRRDVELPLPGGSPLEDRSLAAMSAVGASGAEQAWCFPLRQAGLGLSSASIIAAWDRAHGGKAAELLKERVVRKIRQWRPEVIVTEPPCPRGSEPLAHMINQIVLSAASEAADPASHTEHATVAGLEPWRVKKVYSVAEAAEYATAKLTTAQLAPRLGRSIGDQADDGYAMVLPQSPHLPLTVGFQLLLNDLPQQAGRDDFFTGIFLQAGGEARRELQEPVGSDMDKLNRIAQKRRNIQAILESSAESSAKMAVWLGQARDLIDGMDDANAGHVLHQLAQRYCAAGQFELAAQSFQLLVEQFPRHRLSESAFAWLIQYYASGEIAWQLRRGTRFQAQQAVAHVVDSSAAKTEGPLLDEEHPEGRRAAATAVRTGFETFGKTTTAGVGLAAADRAAHAIAIARLVPRTRPELAAEPKVQFPASVAYRNAGQPQEAERFYHRLSGGQAAAEWANCARAELWLTTRRGAAPKPSYCCQPTAARPTLDGTLDDPVWQSAAPMRLTSAHRDDDSWPAAVMLSRDDEFLFLAISCRKAPGCVYPEVPAGPRPRDPDLRAHDRVDVWIDVDRDYTSFYRLTVDHRGWTGESCLGDVGWNPEWYVAAESAGDEWRVEAAIPWREIVPTPPESSDVWIVGVQRIVPGVGIQGFTSPPAVDIVPETFALLTFQ
;
A
#
# COMPACT_ATOMS: atom_id res chain seq x y z
N MET A 1 6.01 64.87 21.39
CA MET A 1 5.78 65.19 22.82
C MET A 1 4.32 64.88 23.16
N ARG A 2 4.12 64.32 24.36
CA ARG A 2 2.92 63.74 24.97
C ARG A 2 1.52 64.21 24.54
N SER A 3 0.68 63.19 24.31
CA SER A 3 -0.72 62.97 24.71
C SER A 3 -1.42 63.96 25.67
N GLN A 4 -2.67 64.32 25.34
CA GLN A 4 -3.95 63.88 25.98
C GLN A 4 -5.01 65.00 25.98
N GLY A 5 -6.29 64.60 25.82
CA GLY A 5 -7.42 65.29 26.46
C GLY A 5 -8.71 65.41 25.63
N ARG A 6 -9.73 64.60 25.96
CA ARG A 6 -11.09 64.50 25.34
C ARG A 6 -11.99 65.72 25.67
N PRO A 7 -13.24 65.83 25.11
CA PRO A 7 -14.41 65.30 25.83
C PRO A 7 -15.60 64.76 24.97
N ARG A 8 -16.65 64.33 25.69
CA ARG A 8 -17.79 63.44 25.37
C ARG A 8 -18.99 64.10 24.67
N TRP A 9 -19.63 63.36 23.77
CA TRP A 9 -21.07 63.46 23.42
C TRP A 9 -21.69 62.06 23.40
N TRP A 10 -22.67 61.81 24.26
CA TRP A 10 -23.44 60.58 24.42
C TRP A 10 -24.90 60.99 24.56
N ARG A 11 -25.80 60.50 23.68
CA ARG A 11 -27.20 60.11 23.99
C ARG A 11 -28.09 59.78 22.79
N TRP A 12 -27.58 59.79 21.55
CA TRP A 12 -28.34 59.29 20.38
C TRP A 12 -27.43 58.44 19.48
N ALA A 13 -27.21 57.18 19.84
CA ALA A 13 -26.63 56.17 18.95
C ALA A 13 -26.96 54.76 19.48
N ALA A 14 -28.21 54.36 19.34
CA ALA A 14 -28.67 52.99 19.60
C ALA A 14 -29.85 52.67 18.65
N ALA A 15 -29.58 52.56 17.35
CA ALA A 15 -30.54 52.03 16.37
C ALA A 15 -29.96 51.64 14.99
N ILE A 16 -28.68 51.93 14.67
CA ILE A 16 -28.08 51.54 13.37
C ILE A 16 -26.69 50.97 13.62
N LEU A 17 -26.62 49.70 14.05
CA LEU A 17 -25.42 48.85 14.02
C LEU A 17 -25.84 47.38 14.26
N LEU A 18 -26.80 46.89 13.47
CA LEU A 18 -27.23 45.48 13.44
C LEU A 18 -27.63 45.11 12.00
N ALA A 19 -26.73 45.31 11.04
CA ALA A 19 -26.93 44.89 9.65
C ALA A 19 -25.60 44.83 8.87
N PHE A 20 -24.59 44.13 9.38
CA PHE A 20 -23.58 43.49 8.54
C PHE A 20 -23.21 42.17 9.21
N GLY A 21 -23.92 41.13 8.79
CA GLY A 21 -23.69 39.77 9.24
C GLY A 21 -22.26 39.36 8.95
N PHE A 22 -21.54 38.99 9.99
CA PHE A 22 -20.38 38.13 9.88
C PHE A 22 -20.81 36.87 9.14
N ALA A 23 -20.40 36.72 7.88
CA ALA A 23 -20.26 35.39 7.31
C ALA A 23 -19.23 34.67 8.19
N ALA A 24 -19.71 33.76 9.04
CA ALA A 24 -18.85 32.86 9.77
C ALA A 24 -17.93 32.17 8.75
N PRO A 25 -16.61 32.05 9.01
CA PRO A 25 -15.77 31.24 8.15
C PRO A 25 -16.39 29.83 8.13
N SER A 26 -16.77 29.38 6.93
CA SER A 26 -17.09 27.98 6.69
C SER A 26 -15.96 27.16 7.29
N ARG A 27 -16.26 26.35 8.31
CA ARG A 27 -15.32 25.42 8.91
C ARG A 27 -14.76 24.55 7.79
N VAL A 28 -13.53 24.86 7.39
CA VAL A 28 -12.70 23.93 6.64
C VAL A 28 -12.41 22.80 7.63
N CYS A 29 -13.17 21.71 7.57
CA CYS A 29 -12.82 20.47 8.25
C CYS A 29 -11.54 19.93 7.62
N ALA A 30 -10.40 20.40 8.10
CA ALA A 30 -9.23 19.56 8.26
C ALA A 30 -9.42 18.85 9.61
N GLN A 31 -10.02 17.66 9.61
CA GLN A 31 -9.81 16.75 10.74
C GLN A 31 -8.45 16.09 10.50
N GLU A 32 -7.43 16.83 10.92
CA GLU A 32 -6.08 16.32 11.16
C GLU A 32 -6.20 15.16 12.16
N SER A 33 -5.53 14.03 11.89
CA SER A 33 -5.20 13.10 12.96
C SER A 33 -4.49 13.89 14.05
N PRO A 34 -4.87 13.79 15.34
CA PRO A 34 -4.14 14.48 16.38
C PRO A 34 -2.73 13.89 16.43
N SER A 35 -1.76 14.56 15.80
CA SER A 35 -0.35 14.30 16.05
C SER A 35 -0.14 14.67 17.52
N LEU A 36 -0.04 13.67 18.39
CA LEU A 36 0.33 13.89 19.78
C LEU A 36 1.73 14.53 19.74
N PRO A 37 1.91 15.79 20.20
CA PRO A 37 3.18 16.49 20.11
C PRO A 37 4.34 15.68 20.75
N GLU A 38 4.01 14.89 21.78
CA GLU A 38 4.93 13.98 22.49
C GLU A 38 5.49 12.83 21.63
N MET A 39 4.84 12.49 20.51
CA MET A 39 5.31 11.45 19.57
C MET A 39 6.13 12.03 18.41
N MET A 40 6.30 13.35 18.35
CA MET A 40 7.13 14.00 17.33
C MET A 40 8.60 14.06 17.74
N ASP A 41 8.92 13.85 19.01
CA ASP A 41 10.30 13.99 19.48
C ASP A 41 11.23 12.89 19.00
N ASP A 42 10.71 11.66 18.83
CA ASP A 42 11.41 10.52 18.24
C ASP A 42 11.08 10.30 16.76
N ALA A 43 10.44 11.28 16.11
CA ALA A 43 10.14 11.24 14.69
C ALA A 43 11.41 10.95 13.87
N GLU A 44 11.30 10.06 12.90
CA GLU A 44 12.39 9.80 11.98
C GLU A 44 12.59 11.03 11.09
N LEU A 45 13.78 11.60 11.15
CA LEU A 45 14.16 12.72 10.29
C LEU A 45 14.65 12.19 8.95
N THR A 46 14.04 12.68 7.88
CA THR A 46 14.22 12.20 6.49
C THR A 46 15.23 13.04 5.73
N ASP A 47 15.21 14.35 5.93
CA ASP A 47 16.04 15.30 5.20
C ASP A 47 16.50 16.44 6.11
N VAL A 48 17.69 16.97 5.81
CA VAL A 48 18.26 18.14 6.47
C VAL A 48 18.88 19.07 5.43
N PHE A 49 18.50 20.34 5.52
CA PHE A 49 19.00 21.40 4.64
C PHE A 49 19.65 22.50 5.46
N PHE A 50 20.85 22.92 5.09
CA PHE A 50 21.53 24.08 5.65
C PHE A 50 21.76 25.13 4.56
N LEU A 51 21.35 26.37 4.82
CA LEU A 51 21.61 27.51 3.94
C LEU A 51 23.04 28.01 4.11
N ASP A 52 23.52 28.00 5.35
CA ASP A 52 24.86 28.39 5.77
C ASP A 52 25.24 27.63 7.05
N SER A 53 26.33 28.03 7.72
CA SER A 53 26.79 27.32 8.93
C SER A 53 25.92 27.50 10.17
N ASP A 54 24.97 28.44 10.15
CA ASP A 54 24.15 28.84 11.29
C ASP A 54 22.67 28.48 11.06
N GLN A 55 22.13 28.67 9.86
CA GLN A 55 20.71 28.44 9.54
C GLN A 55 20.47 27.09 8.86
N GLY A 56 19.62 26.28 9.47
CA GLY A 56 19.24 24.97 8.94
C GLY A 56 17.86 24.49 9.34
N TRP A 57 17.30 23.60 8.52
CA TRP A 57 15.98 22.99 8.68
C TRP A 57 16.09 21.48 8.56
N ALA A 58 15.36 20.74 9.40
CA ALA A 58 15.22 19.30 9.29
C ALA A 58 13.75 18.92 9.27
N VAL A 59 13.38 17.94 8.45
CA VAL A 59 12.00 17.46 8.33
C VAL A 59 11.94 15.94 8.50
N GLY A 60 10.74 15.41 8.75
CA GLY A 60 10.58 13.98 9.01
C GLY A 60 9.14 13.48 9.04
N ASP A 61 8.97 12.30 9.64
CA ASP A 61 7.65 11.72 9.84
C ASP A 61 6.78 12.48 10.86
N ARG A 62 5.48 12.20 10.88
CA ARG A 62 4.48 12.87 11.73
C ARG A 62 4.45 14.41 11.59
N GLY A 63 4.88 14.93 10.44
CA GLY A 63 4.89 16.36 10.14
C GLY A 63 5.95 17.17 10.89
N VAL A 64 6.99 16.51 11.43
CA VAL A 64 8.02 17.26 12.17
C VAL A 64 8.80 18.19 11.24
N VAL A 65 8.95 19.45 11.68
CA VAL A 65 9.84 20.44 11.08
C VAL A 65 10.62 21.10 12.21
N LEU A 66 11.94 21.06 12.12
CA LEU A 66 12.86 21.66 13.09
C LEU A 66 13.68 22.74 12.39
N HIS A 67 13.93 23.85 13.08
CA HIS A 67 14.74 24.96 12.59
C HIS A 67 15.81 25.34 13.61
N THR A 68 16.98 25.72 13.12
CA THR A 68 18.08 26.26 13.93
C THR A 68 18.62 27.55 13.30
N GLU A 69 19.05 28.47 14.16
CA GLU A 69 19.71 29.74 13.79
C GLU A 69 21.14 29.83 14.36
N ASP A 70 21.63 28.74 14.97
CA ASP A 70 22.92 28.71 15.68
C ASP A 70 23.79 27.48 15.34
N GLY A 71 23.57 26.91 14.15
CA GLY A 71 24.30 25.74 13.64
C GLY A 71 23.91 24.44 14.34
N GLY A 72 22.68 24.38 14.84
CA GLY A 72 22.09 23.21 15.48
C GLY A 72 22.40 23.07 16.98
N ARG A 73 22.95 24.09 17.64
CA ARG A 73 23.10 24.07 19.11
C ARG A 73 21.72 24.07 19.78
N ARG A 74 20.74 24.74 19.16
CA ARG A 74 19.33 24.67 19.51
C ARG A 74 18.48 24.44 18.26
N TRP A 75 17.64 23.42 18.35
CA TRP A 75 16.61 23.11 17.36
C TRP A 75 15.24 23.46 17.91
N GLN A 76 14.47 24.25 17.17
CA GLN A 76 13.13 24.70 17.52
C GLN A 76 12.11 24.04 16.59
N ALA A 77 11.10 23.38 17.16
CA ALA A 77 10.01 22.81 16.38
C ALA A 77 9.13 23.92 15.79
N GLN A 78 8.82 23.80 14.51
CA GLN A 78 7.90 24.69 13.78
C GLN A 78 6.55 23.99 13.60
N THR A 79 5.47 24.76 13.71
CA THR A 79 4.12 24.23 13.53
C THR A 79 3.76 24.17 12.04
N VAL A 80 3.27 23.01 11.60
CA VAL A 80 2.77 22.77 10.24
C VAL A 80 1.29 22.38 10.28
N PRO A 81 0.51 22.63 9.20
CA PRO A 81 -0.93 22.33 9.15
C PRO A 81 -1.21 20.88 8.68
N VAL A 82 -0.29 19.95 8.92
CA VAL A 82 -0.36 18.57 8.45
C VAL A 82 0.40 17.63 9.39
N GLY A 83 -0.09 16.41 9.58
CA GLY A 83 0.56 15.36 10.38
C GLY A 83 1.22 14.24 9.55
N TYR A 84 1.49 14.49 8.26
CA TYR A 84 2.00 13.49 7.32
C TYR A 84 3.53 13.49 7.25
N ARG A 85 4.12 12.42 6.69
CA ARG A 85 5.57 12.34 6.50
C ARG A 85 6.03 13.36 5.46
N LEU A 86 7.01 14.16 5.85
CA LEU A 86 7.77 15.04 4.97
C LEU A 86 9.05 14.30 4.59
N GLU A 87 9.38 14.30 3.31
CA GLU A 87 10.50 13.52 2.75
C GLU A 87 11.67 14.42 2.34
N SER A 88 11.40 15.69 1.98
CA SER A 88 12.46 16.62 1.60
C SER A 88 12.11 18.08 1.90
N VAL A 89 13.12 18.89 2.18
CA VAL A 89 13.03 20.32 2.47
C VAL A 89 14.08 21.10 1.69
N HIS A 90 13.70 22.25 1.15
CA HIS A 90 14.62 23.12 0.42
C HIS A 90 14.28 24.60 0.63
N PHE A 91 15.30 25.40 0.93
CA PHE A 91 15.20 26.86 1.04
C PHE A 91 16.05 27.54 -0.03
N VAL A 92 15.51 28.60 -0.64
CA VAL A 92 16.29 29.43 -1.61
C VAL A 92 16.95 30.63 -0.92
N ASP A 93 16.44 31.00 0.26
CA ASP A 93 16.98 31.99 1.17
C ASP A 93 16.40 31.75 2.58
N GLY A 94 16.81 32.52 3.58
CA GLY A 94 16.35 32.35 4.96
C GLY A 94 14.87 32.70 5.21
N GLN A 95 14.08 33.02 4.18
CA GLN A 95 12.65 33.34 4.30
C GLN A 95 11.77 32.39 3.48
N ARG A 96 12.19 32.03 2.27
CA ARG A 96 11.40 31.28 1.31
C ARG A 96 11.87 29.82 1.22
N GLY A 97 10.97 28.91 1.57
CA GLY A 97 11.24 27.47 1.57
C GLY A 97 10.03 26.62 1.26
N TRP A 98 10.31 25.38 0.89
CA TRP A 98 9.34 24.35 0.57
C TRP A 98 9.70 23.06 1.30
N ALA A 99 8.67 22.36 1.75
CA ALA A 99 8.81 20.99 2.24
C ALA A 99 7.77 20.12 1.51
N VAL A 100 8.21 18.94 1.07
CA VAL A 100 7.35 18.00 0.33
C VAL A 100 7.30 16.65 1.02
N GLY A 101 6.26 15.89 0.73
CA GLY A 101 6.08 14.53 1.24
C GLY A 101 4.78 13.93 0.72
N GLY A 102 4.16 13.07 1.53
CA GLY A 102 2.89 12.47 1.18
C GLY A 102 2.32 11.55 2.24
N TRP A 103 1.18 10.95 1.91
CA TRP A 103 0.56 9.90 2.71
C TRP A 103 0.01 8.80 1.81
N VAL A 104 -0.18 7.63 2.41
CA VAL A 104 -0.80 6.46 1.78
C VAL A 104 -2.28 6.43 2.13
N HIS A 105 -3.13 6.20 1.13
CA HIS A 105 -4.56 6.04 1.33
C HIS A 105 -4.92 4.62 1.79
N ALA A 106 -5.85 4.55 2.74
CA ALA A 106 -6.35 3.30 3.30
C ALA A 106 -7.03 2.44 2.23
N TYR A 107 -6.64 1.16 2.16
CA TYR A 107 -7.15 0.09 1.29
C TYR A 107 -6.92 0.27 -0.22
N THR A 108 -6.85 1.50 -0.72
CA THR A 108 -6.50 1.78 -2.14
C THR A 108 -5.00 1.76 -2.38
N HIS A 109 -4.20 2.04 -1.34
CA HIS A 109 -2.73 2.09 -1.35
C HIS A 109 -2.11 3.13 -2.30
N ASN A 110 -2.93 3.99 -2.91
CA ASN A 110 -2.45 5.14 -3.65
C ASN A 110 -1.73 6.11 -2.70
N SER A 111 -0.79 6.90 -3.21
CA SER A 111 -0.18 8.00 -2.48
C SER A 111 -0.71 9.35 -2.99
N SER A 112 -0.76 10.32 -2.07
CA SER A 112 -1.02 11.71 -2.40
C SER A 112 0.05 12.62 -1.82
N CYS A 113 0.34 13.70 -2.54
CA CYS A 113 1.38 14.65 -2.17
C CYS A 113 0.96 15.58 -1.02
N VAL A 114 1.98 16.02 -0.29
CA VAL A 114 1.92 17.23 0.53
C VAL A 114 2.99 18.18 0.01
N VAL A 115 2.60 19.42 -0.26
CA VAL A 115 3.52 20.52 -0.56
C VAL A 115 3.23 21.65 0.42
N LEU A 116 4.21 21.96 1.26
CA LEU A 116 4.21 23.07 2.18
C LEU A 116 5.13 24.18 1.66
N ARG A 117 4.71 25.43 1.86
CA ARG A 117 5.49 26.61 1.52
C ARG A 117 5.51 27.61 2.67
N THR A 118 6.65 28.25 2.86
CA THR A 118 6.84 29.38 3.78
C THR A 118 7.43 30.59 3.05
N GLU A 119 7.10 31.78 3.54
CA GLU A 119 7.66 33.07 3.09
C GLU A 119 8.32 33.84 4.26
N ASP A 120 8.43 33.21 5.44
CA ASP A 120 8.89 33.82 6.69
C ASP A 120 9.88 32.94 7.49
N GLY A 121 10.63 32.07 6.81
CA GLY A 121 11.66 31.20 7.40
C GLY A 121 11.10 29.99 8.14
N GLY A 122 9.85 29.63 7.85
CA GLY A 122 9.14 28.52 8.48
C GLY A 122 8.41 28.88 9.77
N ARG A 123 8.32 30.17 10.13
CA ARG A 123 7.45 30.61 11.24
C ARG A 123 5.99 30.30 10.95
N ARG A 124 5.59 30.37 9.67
CA ARG A 124 4.32 29.90 9.17
C ARG A 124 4.50 29.07 7.91
N TRP A 125 4.01 27.84 7.99
CA TRP A 125 3.89 26.94 6.84
C TRP A 125 2.46 26.94 6.29
N THR A 126 2.33 26.94 4.98
CA THR A 126 1.04 26.90 4.27
C THR A 126 1.02 25.72 3.30
N ARG A 127 -0.02 24.88 3.38
CA ARG A 127 -0.24 23.80 2.41
C ARG A 127 -0.77 24.37 1.11
N VAL A 128 -0.22 23.94 -0.03
CA VAL A 128 -0.75 24.25 -1.36
C VAL A 128 -2.01 23.40 -1.60
N PRO A 129 -3.21 24.01 -1.75
CA PRO A 129 -4.45 23.26 -1.91
C PRO A 129 -4.66 22.77 -3.36
N GLY A 130 -5.41 21.68 -3.52
CA GLY A 130 -5.92 21.23 -4.84
C GLY A 130 -4.92 20.50 -5.73
N LEU A 131 -3.74 20.14 -5.22
CA LEU A 131 -2.79 19.30 -5.94
C LEU A 131 -3.24 17.83 -5.92
N THR A 132 -3.24 17.18 -7.08
CA THR A 132 -3.57 15.75 -7.24
C THR A 132 -2.34 14.89 -7.56
N LEU A 133 -1.15 15.37 -7.21
CA LEU A 133 0.10 14.65 -7.46
C LEU A 133 0.26 13.48 -6.48
N PRO A 134 0.96 12.41 -6.88
CA PRO A 134 1.34 11.32 -5.98
C PRO A 134 2.38 11.75 -4.94
N GLY A 135 2.68 10.87 -3.99
CA GLY A 135 3.66 11.10 -2.93
C GLY A 135 5.01 11.60 -3.49
N LEU A 136 5.51 12.71 -2.94
CA LEU A 136 6.77 13.32 -3.35
C LEU A 136 7.89 12.91 -2.39
N LYS A 137 9.07 12.60 -2.94
CA LYS A 137 10.25 12.13 -2.19
C LYS A 137 11.37 13.16 -2.13
N HIS A 138 11.51 14.00 -3.16
CA HIS A 138 12.57 15.01 -3.21
C HIS A 138 12.10 16.30 -3.89
N VAL A 139 12.58 17.45 -3.41
CA VAL A 139 12.28 18.77 -3.98
C VAL A 139 13.53 19.64 -4.08
N ARG A 140 13.65 20.41 -5.15
CA ARG A 140 14.70 21.41 -5.30
C ARG A 140 14.20 22.65 -6.02
N PHE A 141 14.44 23.82 -5.44
CA PHE A 141 14.10 25.10 -6.05
C PHE A 141 15.37 25.88 -6.40
N PHE A 142 15.39 26.55 -7.54
CA PHE A 142 16.52 27.41 -7.94
C PHE A 142 16.25 28.89 -7.68
N ASN A 143 14.98 29.25 -7.57
CA ASN A 143 14.51 30.56 -7.19
C ASN A 143 13.07 30.44 -6.66
N ALA A 144 12.44 31.57 -6.34
CA ALA A 144 11.10 31.60 -5.76
C ALA A 144 9.97 31.09 -6.68
N SER A 145 10.25 30.89 -7.97
CA SER A 145 9.26 30.48 -8.97
C SER A 145 9.57 29.11 -9.61
N GLN A 146 10.84 28.76 -9.76
CA GLN A 146 11.27 27.61 -10.54
C GLN A 146 11.85 26.51 -9.66
N GLY A 147 11.35 25.29 -9.86
CA GLY A 147 11.82 24.12 -9.14
C GLY A 147 11.36 22.80 -9.74
N TRP A 148 11.92 21.73 -9.18
CA TRP A 148 11.62 20.33 -9.48
C TRP A 148 11.11 19.62 -8.23
N ALA A 149 10.21 18.67 -8.44
CA ALA A 149 9.82 17.69 -7.44
C ALA A 149 9.77 16.32 -8.09
N VAL A 150 10.17 15.28 -7.36
CA VAL A 150 10.13 13.90 -7.82
C VAL A 150 9.58 13.00 -6.72
N GLY A 151 9.05 11.84 -7.10
CA GLY A 151 8.59 10.84 -6.15
C GLY A 151 7.97 9.64 -6.84
N ASP A 152 6.84 9.19 -6.31
CA ASP A 152 6.10 8.06 -6.83
C ASP A 152 5.49 8.40 -8.19
N GLY A 153 5.54 7.47 -9.14
CA GLY A 153 4.67 7.51 -10.31
C GLY A 153 3.26 7.05 -9.95
N SER A 154 2.23 7.62 -10.58
CA SER A 154 0.84 7.14 -10.50
C SER A 154 0.25 6.85 -11.88
N SER A 155 -0.98 6.36 -11.94
CA SER A 155 -1.70 6.12 -13.20
C SER A 155 -1.79 7.38 -14.07
N LEU A 156 -1.90 8.56 -13.46
CA LEU A 156 -2.01 9.86 -14.15
C LEU A 156 -0.67 10.52 -14.41
N TYR A 157 0.28 10.29 -13.50
CA TYR A 157 1.61 10.88 -13.54
C TYR A 157 2.66 9.75 -13.50
N PRO A 158 2.75 8.94 -14.56
CA PRO A 158 3.57 7.73 -14.54
C PRO A 158 5.03 8.03 -14.26
N THR A 159 5.54 9.17 -14.73
CA THR A 159 6.96 9.48 -14.62
C THR A 159 7.40 9.80 -13.21
N GLY A 160 6.50 10.27 -12.34
CA GLY A 160 6.84 10.72 -10.98
C GLY A 160 7.77 11.94 -10.97
N VAL A 161 7.86 12.71 -12.06
CA VAL A 161 8.76 13.86 -12.22
C VAL A 161 7.97 15.11 -12.59
N PHE A 162 8.11 16.15 -11.77
CA PHE A 162 7.30 17.35 -11.83
C PHE A 162 8.16 18.61 -11.82
N ARG A 163 7.73 19.62 -12.58
CA ARG A 163 8.37 20.93 -12.69
C ARG A 163 7.38 22.04 -12.37
N THR A 164 7.83 23.08 -11.70
CA THR A 164 7.02 24.29 -11.45
C THR A 164 7.70 25.54 -12.00
N GLU A 165 6.88 26.53 -12.39
CA GLU A 165 7.30 27.88 -12.77
C GLU A 165 6.58 28.97 -11.97
N ASP A 166 5.76 28.60 -10.98
CA ASP A 166 4.96 29.52 -10.17
C ASP A 166 5.18 29.35 -8.65
N GLY A 167 6.32 28.75 -8.28
CA GLY A 167 6.71 28.58 -6.89
C GLY A 167 6.00 27.42 -6.20
N GLY A 168 5.67 26.37 -6.97
CA GLY A 168 5.04 25.14 -6.49
C GLY A 168 3.52 25.24 -6.32
N ARG A 169 2.86 26.26 -6.88
CA ARG A 169 1.39 26.40 -6.86
C ARG A 169 0.75 25.50 -7.92
N SER A 170 1.42 25.30 -9.04
CA SER A 170 1.08 24.31 -10.05
C SER A 170 2.34 23.58 -10.52
N TRP A 171 2.11 22.37 -11.02
CA TRP A 171 3.17 21.44 -11.43
C TRP A 171 2.84 20.85 -12.79
N VAL A 172 3.84 20.77 -13.64
CA VAL A 172 3.77 20.16 -14.96
C VAL A 172 4.63 18.90 -14.94
N THR A 173 4.04 17.78 -15.33
CA THR A 173 4.75 16.50 -15.45
C THR A 173 5.69 16.50 -16.65
N VAL A 174 6.83 15.82 -16.49
CA VAL A 174 7.77 15.56 -17.59
C VAL A 174 7.44 14.23 -18.25
N PRO A 175 7.30 14.16 -19.59
CA PRO A 175 7.03 12.91 -20.30
C PRO A 175 8.15 11.87 -20.20
N ALA A 176 7.76 10.58 -20.11
CA ALA A 176 8.65 9.42 -20.18
C ALA A 176 7.90 8.20 -20.73
N GLY A 177 8.64 7.20 -21.21
CA GLY A 177 8.07 5.95 -21.75
C GLY A 177 7.73 4.89 -20.70
N ALA A 178 8.05 5.12 -19.41
CA ALA A 178 7.87 4.15 -18.34
C ALA A 178 7.51 4.84 -17.01
N ARG A 179 6.99 4.05 -16.07
CA ARG A 179 6.68 4.51 -14.72
C ARG A 179 7.95 4.62 -13.88
N GLY A 180 8.13 5.74 -13.20
CA GLY A 180 9.24 5.97 -12.28
C GLY A 180 8.80 5.83 -10.82
N GLN A 181 9.64 5.23 -9.98
CA GLN A 181 9.52 5.29 -8.52
C GLN A 181 10.84 5.83 -7.99
N TRP A 182 10.93 7.15 -7.88
CA TRP A 182 12.17 7.86 -7.58
C TRP A 182 12.29 8.13 -6.09
N LEU A 183 13.43 7.75 -5.53
CA LEU A 183 13.77 7.91 -4.12
C LEU A 183 14.62 9.16 -3.89
N ALA A 184 15.47 9.50 -4.85
CA ALA A 184 16.32 10.69 -4.80
C ALA A 184 16.49 11.28 -6.19
N ALA A 185 16.85 12.56 -6.23
CA ALA A 185 17.26 13.23 -7.44
C ALA A 185 18.23 14.36 -7.14
N ASP A 186 19.06 14.69 -8.12
CA ASP A 186 19.84 15.91 -8.08
C ASP A 186 19.69 16.68 -9.39
N PHE A 187 19.25 17.94 -9.28
CA PHE A 187 19.02 18.83 -10.41
C PHE A 187 19.95 20.03 -10.29
N ARG A 188 20.80 20.25 -11.30
CA ARG A 188 21.70 21.41 -11.32
C ARG A 188 21.01 22.68 -11.79
N ASP A 189 20.07 22.52 -12.72
CA ASP A 189 19.29 23.60 -13.30
C ASP A 189 17.90 23.11 -13.74
N MET A 190 17.19 23.96 -14.48
CA MET A 190 15.86 23.64 -15.02
C MET A 190 15.87 22.72 -16.26
N ARG A 191 17.04 22.26 -16.72
CA ARG A 191 17.21 21.49 -17.97
C ARG A 191 17.78 20.09 -17.74
N GLN A 192 18.59 19.92 -16.70
CA GLN A 192 19.38 18.72 -16.45
C GLN A 192 19.29 18.27 -14.99
N GLY A 193 19.16 16.95 -14.81
CA GLY A 193 19.24 16.30 -13.52
C GLY A 193 19.35 14.79 -13.65
N VAL A 194 19.56 14.12 -12.53
CA VAL A 194 19.56 12.65 -12.43
C VAL A 194 18.56 12.22 -11.38
N LEU A 195 17.93 11.08 -11.65
CA LEU A 195 16.97 10.40 -10.81
C LEU A 195 17.55 9.06 -10.38
N ALA A 196 17.34 8.72 -9.12
CA ALA A 196 17.70 7.43 -8.52
C ALA A 196 16.46 6.86 -7.82
N GLY A 197 16.19 5.57 -8.01
CA GLY A 197 14.92 4.97 -7.58
C GLY A 197 15.01 3.52 -7.13
N HIS A 198 13.83 2.93 -6.95
CA HIS A 198 13.69 1.53 -6.59
C HIS A 198 14.21 0.59 -7.69
N ASN A 199 14.52 -0.66 -7.32
CA ASN A 199 14.86 -1.74 -8.26
C ASN A 199 16.00 -1.41 -9.24
N GLY A 200 16.99 -0.64 -8.80
CA GLY A 200 18.10 -0.23 -9.64
C GLY A 200 17.73 0.78 -10.73
N ALA A 201 16.58 1.47 -10.62
CA ALA A 201 16.18 2.47 -11.58
C ALA A 201 17.06 3.73 -11.47
N VAL A 202 17.67 4.12 -12.59
CA VAL A 202 18.39 5.40 -12.74
C VAL A 202 17.97 6.02 -14.07
N ALA A 203 17.77 7.33 -14.07
CA ALA A 203 17.48 8.05 -15.29
C ALA A 203 18.11 9.43 -15.30
N GLN A 204 18.46 9.90 -16.49
CA GLN A 204 18.80 11.29 -16.73
C GLN A 204 17.56 12.06 -17.17
N VAL A 205 17.36 13.24 -16.59
CA VAL A 205 16.42 14.23 -17.11
C VAL A 205 17.19 15.17 -18.02
N SER A 206 16.88 15.16 -19.31
CA SER A 206 17.49 16.05 -20.30
C SER A 206 16.44 16.56 -21.28
N SER A 207 16.46 17.86 -21.55
CA SER A 207 15.59 18.49 -22.56
C SER A 207 14.09 18.15 -22.40
N MET A 208 13.59 18.19 -21.15
CA MET A 208 12.20 17.86 -20.80
C MET A 208 11.78 16.43 -21.13
N ARG A 209 12.72 15.48 -21.05
CA ARG A 209 12.46 14.05 -21.16
C ARG A 209 13.23 13.30 -20.08
N VAL A 210 12.62 12.24 -19.57
CA VAL A 210 13.30 11.26 -18.73
C VAL A 210 13.84 10.16 -19.64
N VAL A 211 15.15 9.96 -19.62
CA VAL A 211 15.86 8.95 -20.40
C VAL A 211 16.49 7.97 -19.43
N ALA A 212 16.12 6.68 -19.50
CA ALA A 212 16.70 5.66 -18.65
C ALA A 212 18.22 5.57 -18.87
N SER A 213 18.98 5.59 -17.77
CA SER A 213 20.43 5.40 -17.80
C SER A 213 20.75 3.90 -17.81
N GLN A 214 21.94 3.53 -18.29
CA GLN A 214 22.43 2.15 -18.23
C GLN A 214 23.46 2.01 -17.10
N PRO A 215 23.05 1.73 -15.85
CA PRO A 215 24.00 1.33 -14.83
C PRO A 215 24.52 -0.09 -15.12
N PRO A 216 25.67 -0.50 -14.56
CA PRO A 216 26.06 -1.89 -14.54
C PRO A 216 24.94 -2.71 -13.90
N GLU A 217 24.68 -3.93 -14.38
CA GLU A 217 23.68 -4.83 -13.79
C GLU A 217 24.09 -5.21 -12.35
N MET A 218 23.74 -4.36 -11.40
CA MET A 218 24.09 -4.49 -9.98
C MET A 218 22.92 -5.10 -9.18
N GLY A 219 21.95 -5.71 -9.85
CA GLY A 219 20.79 -6.37 -9.25
C GLY A 219 19.70 -5.40 -8.78
N LEU A 220 18.83 -5.87 -7.89
CA LEU A 220 17.58 -5.18 -7.49
C LEU A 220 17.75 -4.16 -6.35
N ARG A 221 18.99 -3.69 -6.11
CA ARG A 221 19.34 -2.75 -5.04
C ARG A 221 18.70 -1.38 -5.33
N PRO A 222 17.94 -0.79 -4.39
CA PRO A 222 17.45 0.57 -4.56
C PRO A 222 18.60 1.56 -4.43
N TYR A 223 18.56 2.58 -5.27
CA TYR A 223 19.46 3.73 -5.17
C TYR A 223 18.79 4.79 -4.31
N ARG A 224 19.46 5.20 -3.23
CA ARG A 224 18.86 6.03 -2.17
C ARG A 224 19.35 7.48 -2.21
N GLY A 225 20.56 7.73 -2.71
CA GLY A 225 21.14 9.07 -2.80
C GLY A 225 21.88 9.27 -4.12
N VAL A 226 21.80 10.49 -4.66
CA VAL A 226 22.53 10.92 -5.86
C VAL A 226 22.90 12.39 -5.72
N VAL A 227 24.13 12.74 -6.11
CA VAL A 227 24.64 14.11 -5.99
C VAL A 227 25.70 14.41 -7.06
N PHE A 228 25.61 15.57 -7.71
CA PHE A 228 26.59 16.03 -8.67
C PHE A 228 27.71 16.84 -8.01
N ALA A 229 28.95 16.51 -8.35
CA ALA A 229 30.13 17.35 -8.04
C ALA A 229 30.30 18.49 -9.06
N ASN A 230 30.03 18.23 -10.35
CA ASN A 230 29.95 19.22 -11.44
C ASN A 230 29.03 18.72 -12.58
N GLU A 231 29.01 19.41 -13.73
CA GLU A 231 28.14 19.05 -14.88
C GLU A 231 28.37 17.64 -15.43
N ARG A 232 29.59 17.11 -15.26
CA ARG A 232 29.96 15.79 -15.77
C ARG A 232 30.14 14.74 -14.68
N HIS A 233 30.58 15.15 -13.49
CA HIS A 233 30.94 14.25 -12.41
C HIS A 233 29.87 14.23 -11.33
N GLY A 234 29.43 13.03 -10.95
CA GLY A 234 28.45 12.82 -9.89
C GLY A 234 28.62 11.46 -9.23
N TRP A 235 27.97 11.30 -8.09
CA TRP A 235 28.02 10.13 -7.23
C TRP A 235 26.62 9.63 -6.96
N LEU A 236 26.49 8.31 -6.82
CA LEU A 236 25.24 7.64 -6.53
C LEU A 236 25.52 6.51 -5.53
N ALA A 237 24.65 6.37 -4.53
CA ALA A 237 24.76 5.33 -3.52
C ALA A 237 23.42 4.70 -3.18
N GLY A 238 23.48 3.51 -2.59
CA GLY A 238 22.29 2.78 -2.20
C GLY A 238 22.58 1.61 -1.28
N ASP A 239 21.59 0.73 -1.20
CA ASP A 239 21.61 -0.43 -0.32
C ASP A 239 22.72 -1.44 -0.76
N GLY A 240 23.25 -2.23 0.18
CA GLY A 240 24.34 -3.18 -0.06
C GLY A 240 25.68 -2.51 -0.34
N GLY A 241 25.97 -1.41 0.36
CA GLY A 241 27.20 -0.63 0.29
C GLY A 241 27.54 -0.12 -1.10
N LEU A 242 26.51 0.04 -1.95
CA LEU A 242 26.68 0.37 -3.35
C LEU A 242 27.10 1.84 -3.50
N MET A 243 28.14 2.07 -4.26
CA MET A 243 28.65 3.40 -4.64
C MET A 243 29.06 3.37 -6.10
N LEU A 244 28.59 4.34 -6.88
CA LEU A 244 28.90 4.50 -8.29
C LEU A 244 29.27 5.96 -8.58
N GLN A 245 30.06 6.16 -9.62
CA GLN A 245 30.43 7.46 -10.14
C GLN A 245 29.99 7.58 -11.61
N THR A 246 29.61 8.78 -12.01
CA THR A 246 29.45 9.16 -13.42
C THR A 246 30.50 10.20 -13.82
N THR A 247 30.91 10.19 -15.09
CA THR A 247 31.79 11.21 -15.71
C THR A 247 31.18 11.83 -16.97
N ASP A 248 29.93 11.52 -17.26
CA ASP A 248 29.17 11.93 -18.44
C ASP A 248 27.79 12.52 -18.08
N GLY A 249 27.64 13.01 -16.85
CA GLY A 249 26.40 13.68 -16.43
C GLY A 249 25.26 12.72 -16.10
N GLY A 250 25.57 11.47 -15.73
CA GLY A 250 24.60 10.45 -15.31
C GLY A 250 24.05 9.58 -16.43
N LEU A 251 24.62 9.64 -17.63
CA LEU A 251 24.26 8.75 -18.74
C LEU A 251 24.75 7.33 -18.45
N THR A 252 26.00 7.21 -17.99
CA THR A 252 26.60 5.94 -17.56
C THR A 252 27.16 6.05 -16.16
N TRP A 253 27.24 4.90 -15.50
CA TRP A 253 27.71 4.75 -14.12
C TRP A 253 28.77 3.67 -14.05
N GLN A 254 29.82 3.91 -13.28
CA GLN A 254 30.94 3.01 -13.10
C GLN A 254 31.36 2.92 -11.64
N ALA A 255 32.17 1.90 -11.31
CA ALA A 255 32.74 1.78 -9.98
C ALA A 255 33.63 3.01 -9.65
N PRO A 256 33.80 3.35 -8.35
CA PRO A 256 34.69 4.42 -7.92
C PRO A 256 36.14 4.18 -8.39
N PRO A 257 36.98 5.22 -8.50
CA PRO A 257 38.37 5.10 -8.93
C PRO A 257 39.23 4.19 -8.02
N GLY A 258 38.96 4.21 -6.72
CA GLY A 258 39.60 3.36 -5.73
C GLY A 258 38.67 2.26 -5.21
N PRO A 259 39.22 1.13 -4.71
CA PRO A 259 38.42 0.07 -4.14
C PRO A 259 37.73 0.53 -2.85
N LEU A 260 36.47 0.16 -2.69
CA LEU A 260 35.79 0.25 -1.40
C LEU A 260 36.33 -0.83 -0.45
N PRO A 261 36.33 -0.61 0.87
CA PRO A 261 36.60 -1.68 1.83
C PRO A 261 35.62 -2.84 1.60
N ALA A 262 36.11 -4.08 1.51
CA ALA A 262 35.34 -5.23 1.08
C ALA A 262 34.09 -5.50 1.95
N GLU A 263 34.18 -5.14 3.22
CA GLU A 263 33.15 -5.32 4.22
C GLU A 263 31.97 -4.35 4.06
N VAL A 264 32.17 -3.22 3.37
CA VAL A 264 31.14 -2.18 3.18
C VAL A 264 29.92 -2.74 2.45
N ALA A 265 30.14 -3.52 1.38
CA ALA A 265 29.08 -4.08 0.55
C ALA A 265 28.12 -5.01 1.31
N ARG A 266 28.59 -5.63 2.41
CA ARG A 266 27.80 -6.58 3.22
C ARG A 266 27.19 -5.92 4.45
N LEU A 267 27.88 -4.95 5.06
CA LEU A 267 27.53 -4.42 6.38
C LEU A 267 26.74 -3.11 6.34
N PHE A 268 26.76 -2.37 5.23
CA PHE A 268 26.16 -1.05 5.15
C PHE A 268 25.09 -0.96 4.06
N ASP A 269 24.04 -0.18 4.33
CA ASP A 269 23.05 0.23 3.35
C ASP A 269 23.06 1.77 3.31
N PHE A 270 23.57 2.38 2.24
CA PHE A 270 23.69 3.85 2.15
C PHE A 270 22.35 4.49 1.83
N ARG A 271 22.02 5.57 2.54
CA ARG A 271 20.77 6.33 2.40
C ARG A 271 20.98 7.68 1.73
N ASP A 272 22.14 8.30 1.92
CA ASP A 272 22.43 9.61 1.32
C ASP A 272 23.94 9.88 1.14
N LEU A 273 24.25 10.89 0.33
CA LEU A 273 25.59 11.34 -0.04
C LEU A 273 25.72 12.86 0.07
N ALA A 274 26.87 13.33 0.55
CA ALA A 274 27.27 14.73 0.45
C ALA A 274 28.62 14.85 -0.28
N VAL A 275 28.76 15.87 -1.12
CA VAL A 275 30.00 16.13 -1.87
C VAL A 275 30.37 17.61 -1.78
N VAL A 276 31.60 17.90 -1.34
CA VAL A 276 32.17 19.25 -1.28
C VAL A 276 33.62 19.17 -1.77
N GLY A 277 33.89 19.78 -2.93
CA GLY A 277 35.19 19.66 -3.58
C GLY A 277 35.50 18.20 -3.92
N ASP A 278 36.66 17.71 -3.48
CA ASP A 278 37.07 16.31 -3.63
C ASP A 278 36.60 15.41 -2.47
N ASN A 279 35.94 15.99 -1.45
CA ASN A 279 35.45 15.25 -0.30
C ASN A 279 34.05 14.67 -0.57
N ILE A 280 33.88 13.39 -0.25
CA ILE A 280 32.66 12.63 -0.44
C ILE A 280 32.33 11.91 0.87
N TRP A 281 31.12 12.12 1.38
CA TRP A 281 30.58 11.42 2.55
C TRP A 281 29.37 10.58 2.16
N ALA A 282 29.26 9.38 2.73
CA ALA A 282 28.09 8.52 2.61
C ALA A 282 27.65 8.01 3.97
N ALA A 283 26.36 8.13 4.27
CA ALA A 283 25.77 7.66 5.51
C ALA A 283 24.55 6.78 5.23
N GLY A 284 24.16 5.99 6.23
CA GLY A 284 23.06 5.06 6.09
C GLY A 284 22.85 4.18 7.31
N ALA A 285 22.42 2.94 7.10
CA ALA A 285 22.31 1.92 8.14
C ALA A 285 23.61 1.09 8.21
N PRO A 286 24.14 0.78 9.41
CA PRO A 286 23.57 1.00 10.75
C PRO A 286 23.76 2.39 11.37
N GLY A 287 24.42 3.33 10.66
CA GLY A 287 24.61 4.72 11.10
C GLY A 287 25.73 4.94 12.12
N SER A 288 26.39 3.87 12.57
CA SER A 288 27.57 3.85 13.45
C SER A 288 28.87 4.31 12.81
N ARG A 289 28.89 4.35 11.47
CA ARG A 289 30.00 4.84 10.65
C ARG A 289 29.47 5.66 9.49
N VAL A 290 30.27 6.64 9.08
CA VAL A 290 30.13 7.39 7.83
C VAL A 290 31.31 7.03 6.94
N LEU A 291 31.05 6.64 5.70
CA LEU A 291 32.10 6.41 4.71
C LEU A 291 32.57 7.77 4.19
N HIS A 292 33.89 7.98 4.11
CA HIS A 292 34.48 9.23 3.65
C HIS A 292 35.63 8.99 2.68
N SER A 293 35.69 9.80 1.63
CA SER A 293 36.87 9.97 0.77
C SER A 293 37.26 11.43 0.72
N ALA A 294 38.55 11.73 0.84
CA ALA A 294 39.09 13.10 0.78
C ALA A 294 39.76 13.42 -0.58
N ASP A 295 39.79 12.46 -1.50
CA ASP A 295 40.63 12.49 -2.70
C ASP A 295 39.88 12.12 -3.98
N GLY A 296 38.57 12.39 -4.00
CA GLY A 296 37.70 12.14 -5.15
C GLY A 296 37.37 10.67 -5.36
N GLY A 297 37.34 9.87 -4.28
CA GLY A 297 36.97 8.46 -4.30
C GLY A 297 38.12 7.50 -4.64
N ARG A 298 39.38 7.95 -4.53
CA ARG A 298 40.56 7.10 -4.73
C ARG A 298 40.91 6.30 -3.48
N THR A 299 40.66 6.87 -2.30
CA THR A 299 40.78 6.18 -1.01
C THR A 299 39.55 6.45 -0.14
N TRP A 300 39.18 5.44 0.66
CA TRP A 300 37.97 5.44 1.47
C TRP A 300 38.28 5.04 2.91
N ARG A 301 37.66 5.73 3.87
CA ARG A 301 37.77 5.45 5.31
C ARG A 301 36.40 5.46 5.98
N LEU A 302 36.25 4.62 7.00
CA LEU A 302 35.06 4.61 7.85
C LEU A 302 35.31 5.48 9.08
N LEU A 303 34.52 6.54 9.23
CA LEU A 303 34.59 7.47 10.35
C LEU A 303 33.53 7.14 11.40
N ARG A 304 33.85 7.26 12.69
CA ARG A 304 32.96 6.87 13.79
C ARG A 304 31.95 7.97 14.11
N THR A 305 30.68 7.58 14.30
CA THR A 305 29.62 8.47 14.78
C THR A 305 29.20 8.18 16.22
N ASP A 306 29.62 7.02 16.75
CA ASP A 306 29.21 6.44 18.03
C ASP A 306 27.68 6.29 18.21
N LEU A 307 26.96 6.19 17.09
CA LEU A 307 25.56 5.79 17.03
C LEU A 307 25.40 4.31 16.67
N ASN A 308 24.18 3.82 16.82
CA ASN A 308 23.75 2.49 16.37
C ASN A 308 22.38 2.55 15.66
N VAL A 309 21.88 3.76 15.37
CA VAL A 309 20.62 3.99 14.65
C VAL A 309 20.91 4.53 13.24
N PRO A 310 20.10 4.17 12.22
CA PRO A 310 20.33 4.61 10.86
C PRO A 310 20.35 6.13 10.69
N LEU A 311 21.26 6.60 9.85
CA LEU A 311 21.27 7.97 9.32
C LEU A 311 20.55 7.99 7.96
N ARG A 312 19.74 9.03 7.73
CA ARG A 312 18.89 9.18 6.54
C ARG A 312 19.37 10.24 5.58
N SER A 313 19.93 11.34 6.07
CA SER A 313 20.39 12.46 5.23
C SER A 313 21.64 13.14 5.80
N LEU A 314 22.45 13.70 4.91
CA LEU A 314 23.67 14.45 5.19
C LEU A 314 23.60 15.86 4.57
N ALA A 315 24.08 16.87 5.30
CA ALA A 315 24.30 18.20 4.77
C ALA A 315 25.69 18.71 5.17
N PHE A 316 26.51 19.08 4.18
CA PHE A 316 27.81 19.74 4.40
C PHE A 316 27.81 21.10 3.71
N VAL A 317 28.17 22.14 4.47
CA VAL A 317 28.28 23.52 3.94
C VAL A 317 29.70 23.82 3.48
N ASP A 318 30.67 23.09 4.00
CA ASP A 318 32.07 23.11 3.60
C ASP A 318 32.75 21.79 3.98
N GLU A 319 34.07 21.68 3.78
CA GLU A 319 34.84 20.46 4.03
C GLU A 319 34.96 20.07 5.52
N GLN A 320 34.64 20.98 6.44
CA GLN A 320 34.81 20.79 7.88
C GLN A 320 33.47 20.68 8.63
N ARG A 321 32.46 21.44 8.20
CA ARG A 321 31.18 21.57 8.89
C ARG A 321 30.08 20.83 8.15
N GLY A 322 29.45 19.90 8.86
CA GLY A 322 28.31 19.15 8.35
C GLY A 322 27.40 18.61 9.45
N TRP A 323 26.23 18.15 9.03
CA TRP A 323 25.17 17.59 9.87
C TRP A 323 24.67 16.30 9.27
N ALA A 324 24.16 15.43 10.14
CA ALA A 324 23.51 14.19 9.76
C ALA A 324 22.22 14.02 10.58
N VAL A 325 21.15 13.57 9.93
CA VAL A 325 19.87 13.29 10.61
C VAL A 325 19.42 11.86 10.35
N GLY A 326 18.56 11.32 11.21
CA GLY A 326 18.04 9.97 11.03
C GLY A 326 17.01 9.51 12.05
N ALA A 327 17.01 8.20 12.32
CA ALA A 327 16.01 7.55 13.15
C ALA A 327 16.01 8.06 14.61
N LEU A 328 14.85 7.93 15.28
CA LEU A 328 14.62 8.34 16.67
C LEU A 328 14.95 9.82 16.93
N GLY A 329 14.64 10.70 15.98
CA GLY A 329 14.87 12.15 16.07
C GLY A 329 16.35 12.54 16.13
N THR A 330 17.26 11.68 15.66
CA THR A 330 18.70 11.88 15.82
C THR A 330 19.21 13.00 14.93
N ILE A 331 20.00 13.91 15.51
CA ILE A 331 20.75 14.94 14.80
C ILE A 331 22.19 14.94 15.31
N LEU A 332 23.14 14.82 14.38
CA LEU A 332 24.58 14.94 14.62
C LEU A 332 25.14 16.18 13.91
N SER A 333 26.26 16.68 14.43
CA SER A 333 27.07 17.73 13.80
C SER A 333 28.56 17.38 13.86
N THR A 334 29.30 17.82 12.85
CA THR A 334 30.76 17.74 12.82
C THR A 334 31.36 19.12 12.51
N ARG A 335 32.59 19.34 12.97
CA ARG A 335 33.38 20.56 12.71
C ARG A 335 34.79 20.25 12.19
N ASP A 336 35.05 18.98 11.88
CA ASP A 336 36.35 18.46 11.47
C ASP A 336 36.22 17.49 10.28
N GLY A 337 35.19 17.67 9.45
CA GLY A 337 34.99 16.87 8.22
C GLY A 337 34.50 15.44 8.50
N GLY A 338 33.82 15.25 9.62
CA GLY A 338 33.26 13.96 10.04
C GLY A 338 34.22 13.08 10.83
N GLN A 339 35.40 13.58 11.20
CA GLN A 339 36.36 12.83 12.03
C GLN A 339 35.79 12.60 13.44
N THR A 340 35.09 13.60 13.97
CA THR A 340 34.27 13.48 15.17
C THR A 340 32.86 14.00 14.91
N TRP A 341 31.89 13.31 15.49
CA TRP A 341 30.48 13.69 15.44
C TRP A 341 29.96 13.96 16.85
N ARG A 342 29.22 15.05 17.01
CA ARG A 342 28.57 15.44 18.25
C ARG A 342 27.06 15.38 18.08
N ARG A 343 26.40 14.61 18.94
CA ARG A 343 24.95 14.54 19.01
C ARG A 343 24.37 15.87 19.50
N GLN A 344 23.46 16.44 18.73
CA GLN A 344 22.71 17.66 19.07
C GLN A 344 21.29 17.33 19.54
N ARG A 345 20.68 16.25 19.00
CA ARG A 345 19.32 15.80 19.34
C ARG A 345 19.16 14.27 19.18
N GLY A 346 18.09 13.75 19.78
CA GLY A 346 17.62 12.37 19.70
C GLY A 346 17.48 11.79 21.10
N LEU A 347 16.27 11.41 21.51
CA LEU A 347 16.01 10.87 22.85
C LEU A 347 16.25 9.35 22.91
N GLY A 348 15.95 8.65 21.81
CA GLY A 348 16.17 7.21 21.69
C GLY A 348 17.53 6.87 21.11
N THR A 349 18.17 5.82 21.62
CA THR A 349 19.37 5.20 21.02
C THR A 349 19.13 3.75 20.63
N ARG A 350 17.99 3.18 21.02
CA ARG A 350 17.64 1.79 20.76
C ARG A 350 16.12 1.59 20.78
N VAL A 351 15.67 0.40 20.43
CA VAL A 351 14.25 0.02 20.53
C VAL A 351 14.02 -0.91 21.70
N ALA A 352 12.83 -0.89 22.26
CA ALA A 352 12.41 -1.89 23.24
C ALA A 352 11.94 -3.17 22.53
N LEU A 353 11.24 -3.00 21.40
CA LEU A 353 10.56 -4.06 20.65
C LEU A 353 11.03 -4.08 19.19
N LEU A 354 11.50 -5.24 18.72
CA LEU A 354 11.82 -5.48 17.31
C LEU A 354 10.90 -6.56 16.72
N GLY A 355 10.16 -6.23 15.68
CA GLY A 355 9.36 -7.17 14.89
C GLY A 355 10.15 -7.70 13.70
N LEU A 356 10.15 -9.02 13.48
CA LEU A 356 10.80 -9.70 12.36
C LEU A 356 9.78 -10.56 11.63
N PHE A 357 9.33 -10.12 10.46
CA PHE A 357 8.25 -10.78 9.72
C PHE A 357 8.57 -10.91 8.24
N SER A 358 7.99 -11.90 7.59
CA SER A 358 8.09 -12.12 6.14
C SER A 358 7.15 -11.20 5.36
N GLU A 359 5.98 -10.87 5.92
CA GLU A 359 4.96 -10.08 5.25
C GLU A 359 4.21 -9.15 6.21
N PRO A 360 3.70 -8.00 5.73
CA PRO A 360 3.01 -7.04 6.58
C PRO A 360 1.76 -7.58 7.26
N ALA A 361 1.05 -8.52 6.62
CA ALA A 361 -0.17 -9.13 7.14
C ALA A 361 0.03 -9.87 8.47
N ARG A 362 1.28 -10.27 8.76
CA ARG A 362 1.65 -11.02 9.98
C ARG A 362 2.13 -10.13 11.12
N ILE A 363 2.30 -8.83 10.87
CA ILE A 363 2.69 -7.90 11.91
C ILE A 363 1.51 -7.77 12.89
N PRO A 364 1.69 -8.04 14.20
CA PRO A 364 0.65 -7.86 15.20
C PRO A 364 0.50 -6.35 15.50
N MET A 365 -0.23 -5.63 14.66
CA MET A 365 -0.42 -4.18 14.75
C MET A 365 -0.97 -3.74 16.12
N GLU A 366 -1.76 -4.61 16.76
CA GLU A 366 -2.35 -4.42 18.08
C GLU A 366 -1.28 -4.32 19.17
N LEU A 367 -0.22 -5.13 19.05
CA LEU A 367 0.89 -5.10 20.00
C LEU A 367 1.61 -3.75 19.95
N PHE A 368 1.89 -3.25 18.74
CA PHE A 368 2.56 -1.98 18.57
C PHE A 368 1.65 -0.80 18.94
N ALA A 369 0.36 -0.87 18.63
CA ALA A 369 -0.64 0.10 19.10
C ALA A 369 -0.65 0.21 20.63
N LEU A 370 -0.60 -0.92 21.33
CA LEU A 370 -0.55 -0.93 22.80
C LEU A 370 0.81 -0.48 23.32
N LYS A 371 1.88 -1.20 22.98
CA LYS A 371 3.21 -1.00 23.57
C LYS A 371 3.87 0.29 23.08
N SER A 372 3.82 0.58 21.79
CA SER A 372 4.45 1.78 21.25
C SER A 372 3.55 3.00 21.29
N GLY A 373 2.31 2.88 20.80
CA GLY A 373 1.36 3.99 20.77
C GLY A 373 0.87 4.41 22.17
N SER A 374 0.42 3.47 22.99
CA SER A 374 -0.16 3.79 24.31
C SER A 374 0.86 3.79 25.45
N GLU A 375 1.81 2.85 25.50
CA GLU A 375 2.76 2.73 26.62
C GLU A 375 4.13 3.41 26.37
N GLY A 376 4.37 3.89 25.13
CA GLY A 376 5.52 4.71 24.75
C GLY A 376 6.79 3.94 24.39
N TYR A 377 6.78 2.61 24.29
CA TYR A 377 7.96 1.83 23.94
C TYR A 377 8.38 2.04 22.49
N PHE A 378 9.65 2.32 22.23
CA PHE A 378 10.14 2.39 20.84
C PHE A 378 10.05 1.00 20.21
N GLY A 379 9.32 0.93 19.11
CA GLY A 379 9.07 -0.29 18.36
C GLY A 379 9.53 -0.13 16.91
N PHE A 380 10.16 -1.15 16.35
CA PHE A 380 10.59 -1.15 14.96
C PHE A 380 10.27 -2.49 14.30
N VAL A 381 9.95 -2.48 13.01
CA VAL A 381 9.66 -3.70 12.24
C VAL A 381 10.60 -3.82 11.05
N GLU A 382 11.21 -4.98 10.89
CA GLU A 382 11.93 -5.35 9.66
C GLU A 382 11.12 -6.42 8.92
N LEU A 383 10.74 -6.11 7.68
CA LEU A 383 10.21 -7.08 6.74
C LEU A 383 11.38 -7.79 6.05
N LEU A 384 11.54 -9.07 6.32
CA LEU A 384 12.69 -9.87 5.87
C LEU A 384 12.64 -10.25 4.38
N THR A 385 11.52 -10.01 3.70
CA THR A 385 11.35 -10.41 2.29
C THR A 385 10.77 -9.30 1.41
N ARG A 386 10.98 -9.43 0.10
CA ARG A 386 10.50 -8.51 -0.94
C ARG A 386 9.59 -9.18 -1.96
N ARG A 387 8.35 -8.71 -2.06
CA ARG A 387 7.39 -9.18 -3.08
C ARG A 387 7.16 -8.17 -4.20
N ASP A 388 7.34 -6.88 -3.88
CA ASP A 388 7.08 -5.71 -4.73
C ASP A 388 7.93 -5.65 -6.01
N VAL A 389 9.07 -6.36 -6.03
CA VAL A 389 9.96 -6.40 -7.20
C VAL A 389 9.43 -7.33 -8.28
N GLU A 390 8.93 -8.47 -7.84
CA GLU A 390 8.47 -9.53 -8.72
C GLU A 390 6.98 -9.36 -9.02
N LEU A 391 6.26 -8.65 -8.14
CA LEU A 391 4.84 -8.36 -8.18
C LEU A 391 4.58 -6.89 -7.82
N PRO A 392 4.96 -5.93 -8.69
CA PRO A 392 4.70 -4.52 -8.42
C PRO A 392 3.19 -4.29 -8.35
N LEU A 393 2.74 -3.62 -7.28
CA LEU A 393 1.32 -3.26 -7.18
C LEU A 393 0.96 -2.23 -8.25
N PRO A 394 -0.09 -2.47 -9.05
CA PRO A 394 -0.42 -1.59 -10.16
C PRO A 394 -1.09 -0.33 -9.62
N GLY A 395 -0.33 0.76 -9.53
CA GLY A 395 -0.83 2.09 -9.15
C GLY A 395 -0.59 2.45 -7.69
N GLY A 396 -0.22 1.49 -6.85
CA GLY A 396 0.01 1.71 -5.42
C GLY A 396 1.40 2.25 -5.08
N SER A 397 1.52 2.75 -3.86
CA SER A 397 2.77 3.13 -3.22
C SER A 397 3.64 1.90 -2.95
N PRO A 398 4.98 2.00 -2.96
CA PRO A 398 5.88 0.89 -2.62
C PRO A 398 5.56 0.26 -1.25
N LEU A 399 5.82 -1.04 -1.10
CA LEU A 399 5.50 -1.76 0.13
C LEU A 399 6.25 -1.20 1.36
N GLU A 400 7.51 -0.78 1.16
CA GLU A 400 8.33 -0.13 2.19
C GLU A 400 7.62 1.10 2.78
N ASP A 401 7.11 2.00 1.92
CA ASP A 401 6.39 3.21 2.33
C ASP A 401 5.08 2.91 3.05
N ARG A 402 4.33 1.92 2.54
CA ARG A 402 3.07 1.48 3.15
C ARG A 402 3.28 0.89 4.53
N SER A 403 4.32 0.07 4.69
CA SER A 403 4.69 -0.55 5.97
C SER A 403 5.13 0.50 6.97
N LEU A 404 5.92 1.48 6.52
CA LEU A 404 6.35 2.60 7.34
C LEU A 404 5.15 3.45 7.80
N ALA A 405 4.25 3.81 6.89
CA ALA A 405 3.01 4.53 7.21
C ALA A 405 2.13 3.74 8.21
N ALA A 406 2.00 2.42 8.03
CA ALA A 406 1.26 1.56 8.95
C ALA A 406 1.87 1.58 10.36
N MET A 407 3.19 1.42 10.46
CA MET A 407 3.88 1.40 11.75
C MET A 407 3.83 2.77 12.45
N SER A 408 3.98 3.87 11.70
CA SER A 408 3.80 5.22 12.26
C SER A 408 2.36 5.45 12.72
N ALA A 409 1.36 4.93 12.01
CA ALA A 409 -0.05 5.04 12.39
C ALA A 409 -0.33 4.38 13.75
N VAL A 410 0.24 3.20 14.03
CA VAL A 410 0.10 2.51 15.32
C VAL A 410 1.07 3.01 16.40
N GLY A 411 1.87 4.03 16.11
CA GLY A 411 2.78 4.65 17.08
C GLY A 411 4.14 3.98 17.27
N ALA A 412 4.47 3.00 16.44
CA ALA A 412 5.83 2.48 16.34
C ALA A 412 6.77 3.53 15.71
N SER A 413 8.08 3.38 15.91
CA SER A 413 9.10 4.35 15.53
C SER A 413 9.61 4.18 14.10
N GLY A 414 9.32 3.06 13.43
CA GLY A 414 9.64 2.88 12.02
C GLY A 414 9.48 1.46 11.50
N ALA A 415 9.65 1.31 10.19
CA ALA A 415 9.72 0.02 9.50
C ALA A 415 10.74 0.08 8.36
N GLU A 416 11.30 -1.07 7.99
CA GLU A 416 12.18 -1.22 6.83
C GLU A 416 11.96 -2.58 6.17
N GLN A 417 12.25 -2.65 4.87
CA GLN A 417 12.14 -3.86 4.09
C GLN A 417 13.52 -4.32 3.58
N ALA A 418 13.83 -5.60 3.74
CA ALA A 418 15.10 -6.17 3.32
C ALA A 418 15.19 -6.26 1.80
N TRP A 419 16.14 -5.54 1.21
CA TRP A 419 16.33 -5.45 -0.25
C TRP A 419 16.79 -6.75 -0.92
N CYS A 420 17.52 -7.59 -0.19
CA CYS A 420 18.28 -8.72 -0.75
C CYS A 420 17.50 -10.02 -0.88
N PHE A 421 16.33 -10.17 -0.22
CA PHE A 421 15.59 -11.43 -0.24
C PHE A 421 14.25 -11.29 -0.98
N PRO A 422 14.28 -11.23 -2.33
CA PRO A 422 13.05 -11.29 -3.09
C PRO A 422 12.37 -12.64 -2.87
N LEU A 423 11.05 -12.64 -2.75
CA LEU A 423 10.25 -13.82 -2.53
C LEU A 423 9.22 -13.90 -3.66
N ARG A 424 9.46 -14.83 -4.60
CA ARG A 424 8.54 -15.09 -5.70
C ARG A 424 7.20 -15.52 -5.14
N GLN A 425 6.20 -14.67 -5.31
CA GLN A 425 4.79 -14.99 -5.10
C GLN A 425 4.51 -15.51 -3.70
N ALA A 426 4.49 -14.56 -2.78
CA ALA A 426 3.98 -14.74 -1.43
C ALA A 426 2.68 -15.55 -1.34
N GLY A 427 2.64 -16.65 -0.57
CA GLY A 427 1.39 -17.36 -0.28
C GLY A 427 1.05 -18.52 -1.23
N LEU A 428 1.93 -18.83 -2.19
CA LEU A 428 1.94 -20.15 -2.81
C LEU A 428 2.72 -21.07 -1.87
N GLY A 429 2.15 -22.18 -1.41
CA GLY A 429 2.72 -23.05 -0.34
C GLY A 429 4.05 -23.73 -0.71
N LEU A 430 5.12 -22.94 -0.90
CA LEU A 430 6.47 -23.41 -1.22
C LEU A 430 7.10 -24.11 -0.02
N SER A 431 7.79 -25.22 -0.27
CA SER A 431 8.62 -25.89 0.74
C SER A 431 9.82 -25.01 1.13
N SER A 432 10.33 -25.13 2.36
CA SER A 432 11.53 -24.39 2.80
C SER A 432 12.71 -24.62 1.85
N ALA A 433 12.88 -25.86 1.38
CA ALA A 433 13.93 -26.21 0.43
C ALA A 433 13.82 -25.44 -0.89
N SER A 434 12.59 -25.23 -1.39
CA SER A 434 12.37 -24.48 -2.64
C SER A 434 12.65 -22.98 -2.46
N ILE A 435 12.25 -22.41 -1.32
CA ILE A 435 12.53 -21.01 -0.97
C ILE A 435 14.04 -20.78 -0.85
N ILE A 436 14.72 -21.64 -0.08
CA ILE A 436 16.17 -21.57 0.09
C ILE A 436 16.87 -21.77 -1.25
N ALA A 437 16.49 -22.77 -2.06
CA ALA A 437 17.08 -22.98 -3.38
C ALA A 437 16.89 -21.77 -4.31
N ALA A 438 15.73 -21.09 -4.26
CA ALA A 438 15.48 -19.88 -5.02
C ALA A 438 16.39 -18.73 -4.57
N TRP A 439 16.52 -18.52 -3.26
CA TRP A 439 17.43 -17.51 -2.73
C TRP A 439 18.90 -17.87 -2.99
N ASP A 440 19.29 -19.13 -2.87
CA ASP A 440 20.66 -19.60 -3.08
C ASP A 440 21.12 -19.40 -4.53
N ARG A 441 20.22 -19.54 -5.51
CA ARG A 441 20.51 -19.16 -6.91
C ARG A 441 20.91 -17.68 -7.04
N ALA A 442 20.30 -16.80 -6.25
CA ALA A 442 20.61 -15.36 -6.24
C ALA A 442 21.82 -15.01 -5.34
N HIS A 443 22.22 -15.89 -4.43
CA HIS A 443 23.20 -15.60 -3.37
C HIS A 443 24.38 -16.59 -3.32
N GLY A 444 24.65 -17.32 -4.40
CA GLY A 444 25.79 -18.23 -4.49
C GLY A 444 25.78 -19.35 -3.44
N GLY A 445 24.60 -19.86 -3.07
CA GLY A 445 24.45 -20.96 -2.11
C GLY A 445 24.57 -20.57 -0.63
N LYS A 446 24.51 -19.29 -0.28
CA LYS A 446 24.71 -18.78 1.09
C LYS A 446 23.50 -17.99 1.63
N ALA A 447 22.31 -18.15 1.07
CA ALA A 447 21.18 -17.29 1.40
C ALA A 447 20.77 -17.36 2.89
N ALA A 448 20.73 -18.56 3.48
CA ALA A 448 20.36 -18.74 4.88
C ALA A 448 21.38 -18.09 5.84
N GLU A 449 22.68 -18.23 5.55
CA GLU A 449 23.77 -17.59 6.29
C GLU A 449 23.67 -16.06 6.19
N LEU A 450 23.45 -15.50 5.00
CA LEU A 450 23.30 -14.07 4.78
C LEU A 450 22.06 -13.49 5.48
N LEU A 451 20.94 -14.21 5.47
CA LEU A 451 19.73 -13.80 6.16
C LEU A 451 19.97 -13.78 7.68
N LYS A 452 20.61 -14.83 8.22
CA LYS A 452 20.98 -14.91 9.64
C LYS A 452 21.91 -13.77 10.04
N GLU A 453 22.97 -13.52 9.25
CA GLU A 453 23.87 -12.40 9.47
C GLU A 453 23.14 -11.05 9.47
N ARG A 454 22.22 -10.83 8.52
CA ARG A 454 21.39 -9.62 8.49
C ARG A 454 20.56 -9.47 9.77
N VAL A 455 19.93 -10.55 10.26
CA VAL A 455 19.16 -10.52 11.50
C VAL A 455 20.07 -10.21 12.69
N VAL A 456 21.24 -10.85 12.79
CA VAL A 456 22.25 -10.53 13.83
C VAL A 456 22.63 -9.05 13.79
N ARG A 457 22.89 -8.51 12.59
CA ARG A 457 23.22 -7.09 12.37
C ARG A 457 22.09 -6.19 12.84
N LYS A 458 20.84 -6.50 12.51
CA LYS A 458 19.66 -5.71 12.95
C LYS A 458 19.46 -5.77 14.46
N ILE A 459 19.72 -6.91 15.12
CA ILE A 459 19.68 -7.02 16.58
C ILE A 459 20.77 -6.15 17.22
N ARG A 460 22.02 -6.22 16.75
CA ARG A 460 23.12 -5.40 17.29
C ARG A 460 22.96 -3.90 17.00
N GLN A 461 22.34 -3.56 15.87
CA GLN A 461 21.96 -2.19 15.51
C GLN A 461 20.87 -1.66 16.46
N TRP A 462 19.70 -2.29 16.48
CA TRP A 462 18.54 -1.76 17.21
C TRP A 462 18.55 -2.05 18.71
N ARG A 463 19.36 -3.00 19.18
CA ARG A 463 19.53 -3.39 20.59
C ARG A 463 18.20 -3.63 21.34
N PRO A 464 17.30 -4.49 20.80
CA PRO A 464 16.01 -4.77 21.40
C PRO A 464 16.10 -5.58 22.68
N GLU A 465 15.23 -5.31 23.65
CA GLU A 465 15.02 -6.21 24.78
C GLU A 465 14.14 -7.40 24.41
N VAL A 466 13.13 -7.14 23.57
CA VAL A 466 12.10 -8.10 23.16
C VAL A 466 12.03 -8.18 21.64
N ILE A 467 12.01 -9.39 21.11
CA ILE A 467 11.75 -9.67 19.69
C ILE A 467 10.39 -10.35 19.54
N VAL A 468 9.64 -9.97 18.51
CA VAL A 468 8.40 -10.65 18.10
C VAL A 468 8.53 -11.10 16.65
N THR A 469 8.11 -12.33 16.37
CA THR A 469 8.32 -12.99 15.08
C THR A 469 7.09 -13.80 14.65
N GLU A 470 7.22 -14.39 13.47
CA GLU A 470 6.30 -15.31 12.79
C GLU A 470 5.54 -16.28 13.72
N PRO A 471 4.31 -16.69 13.36
CA PRO A 471 3.56 -17.68 14.10
C PRO A 471 4.32 -19.00 14.35
N PRO A 472 4.09 -19.67 15.50
CA PRO A 472 4.77 -20.91 15.81
C PRO A 472 4.34 -21.98 14.82
N CYS A 473 5.30 -22.51 14.08
CA CYS A 473 5.09 -23.59 13.13
C CYS A 473 5.87 -24.84 13.58
N PRO A 474 5.49 -25.49 14.71
CA PRO A 474 6.25 -26.60 15.28
C PRO A 474 6.22 -27.86 14.41
N ARG A 475 5.17 -28.01 13.58
CA ARG A 475 5.00 -29.13 12.65
C ARG A 475 5.49 -28.84 11.22
N GLY A 476 6.02 -27.64 10.96
CA GLY A 476 6.50 -27.26 9.63
C GLY A 476 5.41 -27.05 8.57
N SER A 477 4.14 -26.88 8.96
CA SER A 477 3.00 -26.59 8.07
C SER A 477 3.19 -25.32 7.23
N GLU A 478 3.87 -24.31 7.77
CA GLU A 478 4.30 -23.09 7.10
C GLU A 478 5.84 -23.01 7.03
N PRO A 479 6.44 -23.42 5.90
CA PRO A 479 7.89 -23.61 5.83
C PRO A 479 8.72 -22.33 5.99
N LEU A 480 8.19 -21.18 5.52
CA LEU A 480 8.84 -19.87 5.66
C LEU A 480 8.82 -19.36 7.10
N ALA A 481 7.66 -19.42 7.76
CA ALA A 481 7.49 -19.02 9.16
C ALA A 481 8.38 -19.84 10.09
N HIS A 482 8.43 -21.16 9.86
CA HIS A 482 9.32 -22.06 10.59
C HIS A 482 10.80 -21.66 10.42
N MET A 483 11.25 -21.46 9.18
CA MET A 483 12.62 -21.06 8.87
C MET A 483 13.01 -19.74 9.54
N ILE A 484 12.17 -18.71 9.43
CA ILE A 484 12.42 -17.40 10.06
C ILE A 484 12.52 -17.55 11.57
N ASN A 485 11.62 -18.29 12.21
CA ASN A 485 11.66 -18.50 13.66
C ASN A 485 12.97 -19.16 14.12
N GLN A 486 13.46 -20.17 13.39
CA GLN A 486 14.76 -20.78 13.70
C GLN A 486 15.92 -19.80 13.54
N ILE A 487 15.90 -19.00 12.45
CA ILE A 487 16.93 -17.98 12.21
C ILE A 487 16.92 -16.92 13.32
N VAL A 488 15.75 -16.45 13.75
CA VAL A 488 15.62 -15.46 14.82
C VAL A 488 16.19 -15.97 16.14
N LEU A 489 15.89 -17.21 16.51
CA LEU A 489 16.41 -17.81 17.75
C LEU A 489 17.93 -17.99 17.69
N SER A 490 18.47 -18.49 16.57
CA SER A 490 19.91 -18.62 16.35
C SER A 490 20.60 -17.25 16.39
N ALA A 491 20.03 -16.26 15.69
CA ALA A 491 20.56 -14.91 15.61
C ALA A 491 20.54 -14.19 16.96
N ALA A 492 19.53 -14.41 17.80
CA ALA A 492 19.48 -13.85 19.15
C ALA A 492 20.65 -14.33 20.03
N SER A 493 21.06 -15.60 19.88
CA SER A 493 22.24 -16.16 20.56
C SER A 493 23.54 -15.59 19.98
N GLU A 494 23.70 -15.62 18.64
CA GLU A 494 24.89 -15.11 17.96
C GLU A 494 25.08 -13.59 18.15
N ALA A 495 24.00 -12.82 18.25
CA ALA A 495 24.08 -11.39 18.51
C ALA A 495 24.72 -11.07 19.87
N ALA A 496 24.56 -11.94 20.87
CA ALA A 496 25.13 -11.80 22.20
C ALA A 496 26.58 -12.28 22.30
N ASP A 497 27.05 -13.09 21.35
CA ASP A 497 28.40 -13.67 21.34
C ASP A 497 29.41 -12.71 20.66
N PRO A 498 30.42 -12.19 21.38
CA PRO A 498 31.48 -11.36 20.80
C PRO A 498 32.37 -12.11 19.79
N ALA A 499 32.43 -13.45 19.83
CA ALA A 499 33.20 -14.23 18.88
C ALA A 499 32.48 -14.43 17.53
N SER A 500 31.16 -14.20 17.49
CA SER A 500 30.35 -14.32 16.28
C SER A 500 30.30 -13.01 15.49
N HIS A 501 30.44 -13.09 14.17
CA HIS A 501 30.46 -11.94 13.24
C HIS A 501 31.35 -10.80 13.75
N THR A 502 32.64 -11.08 13.98
CA THR A 502 33.61 -10.14 14.57
C THR A 502 33.70 -8.79 13.84
N GLU A 503 33.49 -8.81 12.53
CA GLU A 503 33.41 -7.67 11.62
C GLU A 503 32.30 -6.67 11.99
N HIS A 504 31.23 -7.11 12.65
CA HIS A 504 30.19 -6.22 13.13
C HIS A 504 30.77 -5.24 14.16
N ALA A 505 31.59 -5.73 15.09
CA ALA A 505 32.23 -4.89 16.11
C ALA A 505 33.41 -4.10 15.52
N THR A 506 34.31 -4.79 14.80
CA THR A 506 35.57 -4.18 14.33
C THR A 506 35.38 -3.19 13.19
N VAL A 507 34.49 -3.48 12.23
CA VAL A 507 34.25 -2.64 11.05
C VAL A 507 33.00 -1.80 11.24
N ALA A 508 31.86 -2.44 11.50
CA ALA A 508 30.58 -1.73 11.64
C ALA A 508 30.41 -1.05 13.01
N GLY A 509 31.27 -1.27 14.00
CA GLY A 509 31.12 -0.64 15.32
C GLY A 509 29.85 -1.04 16.08
N LEU A 510 29.30 -2.21 15.77
CA LEU A 510 28.12 -2.78 16.39
C LEU A 510 28.52 -3.79 17.46
N GLU A 511 28.45 -3.35 18.71
CA GLU A 511 28.72 -4.19 19.88
C GLU A 511 27.72 -5.35 20.01
N PRO A 512 28.14 -6.48 20.62
CA PRO A 512 27.26 -7.58 20.96
C PRO A 512 26.08 -7.12 21.81
N TRP A 513 24.92 -7.74 21.60
CA TRP A 513 23.69 -7.40 22.30
C TRP A 513 22.91 -8.65 22.69
N ARG A 514 22.47 -8.72 23.95
CA ARG A 514 21.73 -9.86 24.47
C ARG A 514 20.23 -9.55 24.59
N VAL A 515 19.44 -10.20 23.75
CA VAL A 515 17.97 -10.18 23.78
C VAL A 515 17.46 -10.93 25.01
N LYS A 516 16.45 -10.39 25.69
CA LYS A 516 15.90 -10.99 26.92
C LYS A 516 14.76 -11.96 26.65
N LYS A 517 13.89 -11.60 25.69
CA LYS A 517 12.72 -12.42 25.35
C LYS A 517 12.47 -12.45 23.84
N VAL A 518 12.02 -13.61 23.35
CA VAL A 518 11.52 -13.78 21.98
C VAL A 518 10.13 -14.37 22.05
N TYR A 519 9.16 -13.73 21.40
CA TYR A 519 7.78 -14.21 21.28
C TYR A 519 7.43 -14.50 19.82
N SER A 520 6.61 -15.51 19.57
CA SER A 520 5.88 -15.68 18.31
C SER A 520 4.41 -15.32 18.48
N VAL A 521 3.76 -14.87 17.41
CA VAL A 521 2.30 -14.65 17.38
C VAL A 521 1.58 -16.00 17.42
N ALA A 522 0.78 -16.30 18.43
CA ALA A 522 0.14 -17.62 18.57
C ALA A 522 -1.03 -17.81 17.59
N GLU A 523 -1.18 -19.01 17.02
CA GLU A 523 -2.33 -19.37 16.16
C GLU A 523 -3.65 -19.38 16.95
N ALA A 524 -3.63 -19.83 18.21
CA ALA A 524 -4.78 -19.84 19.10
C ALA A 524 -4.45 -19.13 20.41
N ALA A 525 -5.24 -18.12 20.78
CA ALA A 525 -5.01 -17.34 21.99
C ALA A 525 -5.23 -18.12 23.30
N GLU A 526 -5.88 -19.30 23.25
CA GLU A 526 -6.20 -20.09 24.45
C GLU A 526 -4.93 -20.59 25.18
N TYR A 527 -3.94 -21.05 24.42
CA TYR A 527 -2.67 -21.61 24.94
C TYR A 527 -1.50 -20.62 24.95
N ALA A 528 -1.76 -19.35 24.63
CA ALA A 528 -0.72 -18.32 24.56
C ALA A 528 -0.18 -17.94 25.95
N THR A 529 1.12 -17.63 26.00
CA THR A 529 1.85 -17.20 27.20
C THR A 529 1.51 -15.76 27.59
N ALA A 530 1.37 -14.88 26.61
CA ALA A 530 0.85 -13.52 26.79
C ALA A 530 -0.36 -13.30 25.87
N LYS A 531 -1.33 -12.50 26.31
CA LYS A 531 -2.58 -12.26 25.59
C LYS A 531 -2.88 -10.76 25.55
N LEU A 532 -3.42 -10.31 24.43
CA LEU A 532 -3.82 -8.92 24.22
C LEU A 532 -5.27 -8.89 23.76
N THR A 533 -6.11 -8.12 24.46
CA THR A 533 -7.52 -7.92 24.09
C THR A 533 -7.64 -6.73 23.15
N THR A 534 -8.16 -6.94 21.94
CA THR A 534 -8.23 -5.89 20.91
C THR A 534 -9.23 -4.79 21.26
N ALA A 535 -10.28 -5.14 22.01
CA ALA A 535 -11.24 -4.18 22.54
C ALA A 535 -10.76 -3.39 23.76
N GLN A 536 -9.54 -3.63 24.25
CA GLN A 536 -8.94 -2.83 25.31
C GLN A 536 -8.87 -1.37 24.88
N LEU A 537 -9.30 -0.47 25.76
CA LEU A 537 -9.18 0.97 25.55
C LEU A 537 -7.76 1.45 25.81
N ALA A 538 -7.27 2.33 24.94
CA ALA A 538 -6.05 3.10 25.14
C ALA A 538 -6.44 4.57 25.35
N PRO A 539 -6.50 5.05 26.61
CA PRO A 539 -6.91 6.43 26.94
C PRO A 539 -6.16 7.50 26.15
N ARG A 540 -4.85 7.29 25.93
CA ARG A 540 -3.97 8.19 25.19
C ARG A 540 -4.31 8.26 23.71
N LEU A 541 -4.73 7.14 23.12
CA LEU A 541 -5.14 7.07 21.73
C LEU A 541 -6.60 7.50 21.53
N GLY A 542 -7.38 7.62 22.61
CA GLY A 542 -8.79 7.99 22.58
C GLY A 542 -9.70 6.93 21.93
N ARG A 543 -9.22 5.68 21.79
CA ARG A 543 -9.92 4.58 21.11
C ARG A 543 -9.43 3.21 21.58
N SER A 544 -9.99 2.12 21.04
CA SER A 544 -9.50 0.78 21.34
C SER A 544 -8.20 0.45 20.58
N ILE A 545 -7.47 -0.55 21.07
CA ILE A 545 -6.26 -1.05 20.39
C ILE A 545 -6.59 -1.61 19.00
N GLY A 546 -7.73 -2.31 18.85
CA GLY A 546 -8.19 -2.83 17.57
C GLY A 546 -8.52 -1.73 16.56
N ASP A 547 -9.12 -0.62 17.00
CA ASP A 547 -9.32 0.56 16.11
C ASP A 547 -8.00 1.10 15.59
N GLN A 548 -7.04 1.26 16.49
CA GLN A 548 -5.74 1.78 16.14
C GLN A 548 -4.99 0.83 15.19
N ALA A 549 -5.11 -0.48 15.41
CA ALA A 549 -4.50 -1.51 14.58
C ALA A 549 -5.09 -1.57 13.17
N ASP A 550 -6.42 -1.40 13.04
CA ASP A 550 -7.11 -1.37 11.75
C ASP A 550 -6.56 -0.27 10.83
N ASP A 551 -6.19 0.90 11.37
CA ASP A 551 -5.50 1.94 10.61
C ASP A 551 -4.18 1.47 9.99
N GLY A 552 -3.40 0.70 10.76
CA GLY A 552 -2.16 0.11 10.30
C GLY A 552 -2.40 -0.91 9.19
N TYR A 553 -3.34 -1.84 9.42
CA TYR A 553 -3.71 -2.84 8.42
C TYR A 553 -4.25 -2.23 7.14
N ALA A 554 -5.04 -1.17 7.23
CA ALA A 554 -5.59 -0.49 6.06
C ALA A 554 -4.52 0.03 5.09
N MET A 555 -3.33 0.37 5.57
CA MET A 555 -2.23 0.82 4.71
C MET A 555 -1.55 -0.35 3.96
N VAL A 556 -1.58 -1.56 4.53
CA VAL A 556 -0.82 -2.72 4.02
C VAL A 556 -1.69 -3.85 3.44
N LEU A 557 -3.01 -3.84 3.71
CA LEU A 557 -3.98 -4.81 3.20
C LEU A 557 -5.03 -4.12 2.32
N PRO A 558 -5.50 -4.77 1.25
CA PRO A 558 -6.54 -4.22 0.37
C PRO A 558 -7.94 -4.27 1.00
N GLN A 559 -8.09 -5.02 2.09
CA GLN A 559 -9.34 -5.19 2.82
C GLN A 559 -9.06 -5.25 4.33
N SER A 560 -10.07 -4.93 5.14
CA SER A 560 -9.95 -5.01 6.60
C SER A 560 -9.74 -6.46 7.02
N PRO A 561 -8.72 -6.78 7.83
CA PRO A 561 -8.58 -8.13 8.36
C PRO A 561 -9.66 -8.41 9.41
N HIS A 562 -9.97 -9.69 9.60
CA HIS A 562 -10.78 -10.14 10.73
C HIS A 562 -9.92 -10.13 11.99
N LEU A 563 -10.05 -9.05 12.78
CA LEU A 563 -9.34 -8.93 14.05
C LEU A 563 -9.97 -9.87 15.09
N PRO A 564 -9.22 -10.82 15.68
CA PRO A 564 -9.73 -11.62 16.77
C PRO A 564 -10.00 -10.74 17.99
N LEU A 565 -10.93 -11.15 18.87
CA LEU A 565 -11.14 -10.46 20.15
C LEU A 565 -9.90 -10.46 21.04
N THR A 566 -9.07 -11.50 20.90
CA THR A 566 -7.82 -11.67 21.64
C THR A 566 -6.72 -12.17 20.71
N VAL A 567 -5.57 -11.49 20.72
CA VAL A 567 -4.34 -11.92 20.05
C VAL A 567 -3.44 -12.60 21.09
N GLY A 568 -2.97 -13.80 20.78
CA GLY A 568 -2.08 -14.57 21.64
C GLY A 568 -0.62 -14.47 21.22
N PHE A 569 0.30 -14.61 22.17
CA PHE A 569 1.74 -14.66 21.93
C PHE A 569 2.38 -15.81 22.72
N GLN A 570 3.19 -16.62 22.04
CA GLN A 570 3.90 -17.74 22.62
C GLN A 570 5.35 -17.35 22.92
N LEU A 571 5.80 -17.54 24.16
CA LEU A 571 7.19 -17.29 24.54
C LEU A 571 8.08 -18.41 23.99
N LEU A 572 9.06 -18.06 23.16
CA LEU A 572 10.03 -18.97 22.55
C LEU A 572 11.38 -18.97 23.28
N LEU A 573 11.82 -17.81 23.76
CA LEU A 573 13.07 -17.63 24.51
C LEU A 573 12.82 -16.71 25.71
N ASN A 574 13.35 -17.09 26.87
CA ASN A 574 13.38 -16.25 28.07
C ASN A 574 14.73 -16.39 28.76
N ASP A 575 15.54 -15.33 28.70
CA ASP A 575 16.86 -15.24 29.34
C ASP A 575 16.81 -14.56 30.72
N LEU A 576 15.63 -14.50 31.35
CA LEU A 576 15.44 -14.01 32.71
C LEU A 576 15.38 -15.16 33.73
N PRO A 577 15.69 -14.93 35.02
CA PRO A 577 15.58 -15.93 36.08
C PRO A 577 14.17 -16.54 36.17
N GLN A 578 14.08 -17.86 36.45
CA GLN A 578 12.87 -18.72 36.32
C GLN A 578 11.58 -18.26 37.04
N GLN A 579 11.65 -17.30 37.98
CA GLN A 579 10.47 -16.74 38.67
C GLN A 579 10.00 -15.37 38.14
N ALA A 580 10.69 -14.76 37.17
CA ALA A 580 10.31 -13.45 36.62
C ALA A 580 9.51 -13.59 35.31
N GLY A 581 8.20 -13.37 35.40
CA GLY A 581 7.39 -12.76 34.34
C GLY A 581 7.16 -13.56 33.06
N ARG A 582 6.26 -14.55 33.12
CA ARG A 582 5.68 -15.19 31.92
C ARG A 582 4.50 -14.39 31.33
N ASP A 583 3.82 -13.58 32.12
CA ASP A 583 2.47 -13.11 31.79
C ASP A 583 2.43 -11.83 30.91
N ASP A 584 3.56 -11.11 30.74
CA ASP A 584 3.64 -9.91 29.88
C ASP A 584 5.06 -9.74 29.26
N PHE A 585 5.12 -8.98 28.18
CA PHE A 585 6.31 -8.78 27.34
C PHE A 585 7.49 -8.17 28.10
N PHE A 586 7.24 -7.19 28.97
CA PHE A 586 8.29 -6.43 29.68
C PHE A 586 8.39 -6.77 31.17
N THR A 587 7.63 -7.73 31.69
CA THR A 587 7.79 -8.16 33.09
C THR A 587 9.20 -8.69 33.32
N GLY A 588 9.89 -8.14 34.32
CA GLY A 588 11.30 -8.43 34.61
C GLY A 588 12.31 -7.62 33.79
N ILE A 589 11.84 -6.71 32.92
CA ILE A 589 12.66 -5.83 32.09
C ILE A 589 12.30 -4.39 32.44
N PHE A 590 13.21 -3.67 33.10
CA PHE A 590 12.98 -2.28 33.50
C PHE A 590 13.49 -1.32 32.42
N LEU A 591 12.56 -0.60 31.78
CA LEU A 591 12.85 0.48 30.82
C LEU A 591 12.21 1.78 31.33
N GLN A 592 13.07 2.73 31.69
CA GLN A 592 12.66 4.03 32.21
C GLN A 592 11.94 4.85 31.12
N ALA A 593 10.80 5.46 31.47
CA ALA A 593 10.13 6.43 30.60
C ALA A 593 11.01 7.67 30.40
N GLY A 594 11.13 8.13 29.16
CA GLY A 594 12.10 9.17 28.76
C GLY A 594 13.53 8.65 28.57
N GLY A 595 13.75 7.34 28.77
CA GLY A 595 15.04 6.70 28.55
C GLY A 595 15.29 6.35 27.08
N GLU A 596 16.37 5.61 26.86
CA GLU A 596 16.89 5.27 25.52
C GLU A 596 15.95 4.44 24.63
N ALA A 597 14.95 3.78 25.22
CA ALA A 597 14.07 2.81 24.57
C ALA A 597 12.56 3.11 24.76
N ARG A 598 12.20 4.19 25.46
CA ARG A 598 10.81 4.48 25.84
C ARG A 598 10.55 5.98 26.00
N ARG A 599 9.49 6.47 25.35
CA ARG A 599 8.99 7.85 25.44
C ARG A 599 8.63 8.24 26.87
N GLU A 600 8.83 9.51 27.19
CA GLU A 600 8.20 10.14 28.34
C GLU A 600 6.86 10.70 27.86
N LEU A 601 5.75 10.12 28.33
CA LEU A 601 4.42 10.50 27.88
C LEU A 601 3.65 11.18 29.02
N GLN A 602 3.14 12.39 28.81
CA GLN A 602 2.38 13.12 29.84
C GLN A 602 0.97 12.55 29.95
N GLU A 603 0.39 12.49 31.15
CA GLU A 603 -0.98 11.96 31.29
C GLU A 603 -2.00 12.85 30.54
N PRO A 604 -2.95 12.26 29.80
CA PRO A 604 -3.94 13.04 29.07
C PRO A 604 -4.81 13.86 30.04
N VAL A 605 -4.74 15.19 29.94
CA VAL A 605 -5.57 16.10 30.73
C VAL A 605 -6.98 16.13 30.15
N GLY A 606 -7.97 15.63 30.90
CA GLY A 606 -9.38 15.79 30.55
C GLY A 606 -9.98 14.72 29.62
N SER A 607 -9.51 13.48 29.64
CA SER A 607 -10.23 12.39 28.98
C SER A 607 -11.56 12.14 29.71
N ASP A 608 -12.68 12.31 29.02
CA ASP A 608 -13.99 11.80 29.47
C ASP A 608 -13.96 10.27 29.32
N MET A 609 -13.27 9.61 30.26
CA MET A 609 -13.09 8.16 30.30
C MET A 609 -14.43 7.44 30.24
N ASP A 610 -15.49 8.04 30.79
CA ASP A 610 -16.84 7.49 30.73
C ASP A 610 -17.44 7.54 29.32
N LYS A 611 -17.15 8.59 28.54
CA LYS A 611 -17.52 8.65 27.12
C LYS A 611 -16.74 7.62 26.29
N LEU A 612 -15.44 7.47 26.51
CA LEU A 612 -14.61 6.46 25.83
C LEU A 612 -15.06 5.03 26.18
N ASN A 613 -15.33 4.76 27.46
CA ASN A 613 -15.87 3.49 27.94
C ASN A 613 -17.24 3.19 27.31
N ARG A 614 -18.12 4.18 27.19
CA ARG A 614 -19.42 4.03 26.51
C ARG A 614 -19.26 3.70 25.03
N ILE A 615 -18.37 4.39 24.32
CA ILE A 615 -18.10 4.14 22.89
C ILE A 615 -17.51 2.73 22.71
N ALA A 616 -16.50 2.36 23.49
CA ALA A 616 -15.88 1.03 23.41
C ALA A 616 -16.82 -0.11 23.82
N GLN A 617 -17.68 0.10 24.81
CA GLN A 617 -18.70 -0.88 25.18
C GLN A 617 -19.73 -1.04 24.06
N LYS A 618 -20.24 0.07 23.50
CA LYS A 618 -21.16 0.04 22.36
C LYS A 618 -20.53 -0.71 21.19
N ARG A 619 -19.24 -0.48 20.91
CA ARG A 619 -18.48 -1.17 19.86
C ARG A 619 -18.24 -2.65 20.14
N ARG A 620 -17.87 -3.04 21.37
CA ARG A 620 -17.75 -4.45 21.77
C ARG A 620 -19.06 -5.20 21.56
N ASN A 621 -20.17 -4.57 21.96
CA ASN A 621 -21.49 -5.15 21.75
C ASN A 621 -21.77 -5.33 20.25
N ILE A 622 -21.50 -4.31 19.43
CA ILE A 622 -21.64 -4.40 17.96
C ILE A 622 -20.77 -5.54 17.41
N GLN A 623 -19.50 -5.62 17.81
CA GLN A 623 -18.57 -6.64 17.31
C GLN A 623 -19.00 -8.07 17.71
N ALA A 624 -19.34 -8.29 18.98
CA ALA A 624 -19.80 -9.60 19.46
C ALA A 624 -21.13 -10.01 18.83
N ILE A 625 -22.03 -9.05 18.59
CA ILE A 625 -23.27 -9.28 17.86
C ILE A 625 -22.98 -9.64 16.40
N LEU A 626 -22.09 -8.92 15.72
CA LEU A 626 -21.71 -9.21 14.34
C LEU A 626 -21.02 -10.57 14.21
N GLU A 627 -20.22 -10.98 15.20
CA GLU A 627 -19.59 -12.32 15.26
C GLU A 627 -20.64 -13.42 15.45
N SER A 628 -21.66 -13.21 16.29
CA SER A 628 -22.76 -14.17 16.50
C SER A 628 -23.84 -14.15 15.39
N SER A 629 -23.86 -13.11 14.54
CA SER A 629 -24.85 -12.93 13.46
C SER A 629 -24.33 -13.36 12.08
N ALA A 630 -23.05 -13.72 11.96
CA ALA A 630 -22.43 -14.16 10.71
C ALA A 630 -23.11 -15.41 10.08
N GLU A 631 -23.91 -16.14 10.86
CA GLU A 631 -24.63 -17.33 10.42
C GLU A 631 -26.03 -17.04 9.83
N SER A 632 -26.55 -15.80 9.90
CA SER A 632 -27.92 -15.50 9.44
C SER A 632 -28.08 -14.12 8.79
N SER A 633 -28.30 -14.11 7.46
CA SER A 633 -28.54 -12.90 6.65
C SER A 633 -29.76 -12.08 7.09
N ALA A 634 -30.79 -12.71 7.68
CA ALA A 634 -31.98 -12.02 8.18
C ALA A 634 -31.67 -11.14 9.41
N LYS A 635 -30.82 -11.61 10.33
CA LYS A 635 -30.36 -10.81 11.47
C LYS A 635 -29.48 -9.65 11.00
N MET A 636 -28.63 -9.89 10.01
CA MET A 636 -27.75 -8.90 9.40
C MET A 636 -28.49 -7.70 8.77
N ALA A 637 -29.65 -7.91 8.13
CA ALA A 637 -30.43 -6.84 7.48
C ALA A 637 -31.14 -5.89 8.48
N VAL A 638 -31.61 -6.43 9.63
CA VAL A 638 -32.21 -5.62 10.72
C VAL A 638 -31.23 -4.55 11.22
N TRP A 639 -29.93 -4.86 11.23
CA TRP A 639 -28.90 -3.96 11.74
C TRP A 639 -28.65 -2.75 10.85
N LEU A 640 -28.84 -2.85 9.54
CA LEU A 640 -28.75 -1.69 8.64
C LEU A 640 -29.85 -0.67 8.91
N GLY A 641 -31.07 -1.14 9.22
CA GLY A 641 -32.16 -0.28 9.68
C GLY A 641 -31.85 0.46 10.98
N GLN A 642 -31.02 -0.14 11.84
CA GLN A 642 -30.57 0.42 13.12
C GLN A 642 -29.19 1.09 13.05
N ALA A 643 -28.51 1.07 11.89
CA ALA A 643 -27.13 1.54 11.78
C ALA A 643 -26.98 3.03 12.12
N ARG A 644 -28.03 3.82 11.85
CA ARG A 644 -28.09 5.23 12.23
C ARG A 644 -28.16 5.41 13.76
N ASP A 645 -28.90 4.55 14.45
CA ASP A 645 -28.96 4.54 15.92
C ASP A 645 -27.63 4.03 16.53
N LEU A 646 -26.95 3.11 15.83
CA LEU A 646 -25.64 2.60 16.23
C LEU A 646 -24.56 3.69 16.21
N ILE A 647 -24.56 4.58 15.21
CA ILE A 647 -23.58 5.68 15.13
C ILE A 647 -24.02 6.93 15.90
N ASP A 648 -25.27 6.99 16.37
CA ASP A 648 -25.74 8.14 17.14
C ASP A 648 -24.91 8.33 18.43
N GLY A 649 -24.56 9.58 18.69
CA GLY A 649 -23.67 9.99 19.78
C GLY A 649 -22.16 9.75 19.57
N MET A 650 -21.75 9.14 18.45
CA MET A 650 -20.33 8.99 18.08
C MET A 650 -19.79 10.25 17.38
N ASP A 651 -18.47 10.42 17.34
CA ASP A 651 -17.83 11.38 16.44
C ASP A 651 -17.68 10.82 15.02
N ASP A 652 -17.44 11.70 14.05
CA ASP A 652 -17.34 11.35 12.63
C ASP A 652 -16.27 10.28 12.35
N ALA A 653 -15.18 10.27 13.13
CA ALA A 653 -14.11 9.29 13.00
C ALA A 653 -14.59 7.89 13.40
N ASN A 654 -15.13 7.73 14.61
CA ASN A 654 -15.60 6.43 15.08
C ASN A 654 -16.81 5.94 14.28
N ALA A 655 -17.75 6.83 13.94
CA ALA A 655 -18.90 6.49 13.09
C ALA A 655 -18.46 5.98 11.72
N GLY A 656 -17.48 6.66 11.09
CA GLY A 656 -16.92 6.27 9.81
C GLY A 656 -16.27 4.89 9.83
N HIS A 657 -15.52 4.57 10.89
CA HIS A 657 -14.92 3.25 11.08
C HIS A 657 -15.96 2.14 11.24
N VAL A 658 -16.98 2.35 12.08
CA VAL A 658 -18.03 1.35 12.29
C VAL A 658 -18.75 1.02 10.98
N LEU A 659 -19.13 2.03 10.20
CA LEU A 659 -19.81 1.81 8.91
C LEU A 659 -18.93 1.11 7.90
N HIS A 660 -17.64 1.47 7.82
CA HIS A 660 -16.70 0.81 6.91
C HIS A 660 -16.47 -0.65 7.30
N GLN A 661 -16.22 -0.93 8.59
CA GLN A 661 -16.06 -2.30 9.08
C GLN A 661 -17.30 -3.16 8.86
N LEU A 662 -18.48 -2.58 9.08
CA LEU A 662 -19.76 -3.25 8.79
C LEU A 662 -19.87 -3.60 7.30
N ALA A 663 -19.57 -2.64 6.42
CA ALA A 663 -19.60 -2.85 4.98
C ALA A 663 -18.60 -3.90 4.51
N GLN A 664 -17.37 -3.88 5.03
CA GLN A 664 -16.33 -4.88 4.75
C GLN A 664 -16.74 -6.28 5.21
N ARG A 665 -17.39 -6.40 6.38
CA ARG A 665 -17.93 -7.70 6.84
C ARG A 665 -19.05 -8.19 5.94
N TYR A 666 -19.93 -7.31 5.47
CA TYR A 666 -20.95 -7.69 4.49
C TYR A 666 -20.32 -8.15 3.17
N CYS A 667 -19.23 -7.52 2.71
CA CYS A 667 -18.48 -7.99 1.55
C CYS A 667 -17.89 -9.40 1.80
N ALA A 668 -17.25 -9.61 2.94
CA ALA A 668 -16.66 -10.92 3.31
C ALA A 668 -17.71 -12.03 3.44
N ALA A 669 -18.96 -11.68 3.77
CA ALA A 669 -20.09 -12.61 3.86
C ALA A 669 -20.86 -12.76 2.52
N GLY A 670 -20.40 -12.17 1.42
CA GLY A 670 -21.09 -12.18 0.12
C GLY A 670 -22.39 -11.36 0.09
N GLN A 671 -22.68 -10.55 1.12
CA GLN A 671 -23.89 -9.73 1.26
C GLN A 671 -23.70 -8.34 0.63
N PHE A 672 -23.41 -8.29 -0.67
CA PHE A 672 -22.99 -7.05 -1.34
C PHE A 672 -24.04 -5.92 -1.33
N GLU A 673 -25.33 -6.23 -1.31
CA GLU A 673 -26.37 -5.19 -1.20
C GLU A 673 -26.32 -4.47 0.15
N LEU A 674 -26.12 -5.21 1.24
CA LEU A 674 -25.95 -4.66 2.58
C LEU A 674 -24.63 -3.90 2.70
N ALA A 675 -23.57 -4.40 2.06
CA ALA A 675 -22.31 -3.67 1.96
C ALA A 675 -22.49 -2.33 1.23
N ALA A 676 -23.18 -2.32 0.09
CA ALA A 676 -23.45 -1.12 -0.69
C ALA A 676 -24.25 -0.09 0.11
N GLN A 677 -25.29 -0.50 0.83
CA GLN A 677 -26.05 0.40 1.69
C GLN A 677 -25.19 0.99 2.82
N SER A 678 -24.30 0.19 3.42
CA SER A 678 -23.41 0.63 4.50
C SER A 678 -22.36 1.63 4.00
N PHE A 679 -21.73 1.35 2.86
CA PHE A 679 -20.82 2.28 2.20
C PHE A 679 -21.54 3.54 1.72
N GLN A 680 -22.77 3.42 1.22
CA GLN A 680 -23.59 4.56 0.82
C GLN A 680 -23.85 5.48 2.01
N LEU A 681 -24.26 4.91 3.15
CA LEU A 681 -24.46 5.67 4.38
C LEU A 681 -23.16 6.39 4.82
N LEU A 682 -22.01 5.72 4.71
CA LEU A 682 -20.70 6.29 4.99
C LEU A 682 -20.38 7.50 4.10
N VAL A 683 -20.53 7.37 2.78
CA VAL A 683 -20.19 8.47 1.85
C VAL A 683 -21.19 9.62 1.90
N GLU A 684 -22.46 9.35 2.24
CA GLU A 684 -23.49 10.38 2.38
C GLU A 684 -23.31 11.20 3.65
N GLN A 685 -23.07 10.54 4.79
CA GLN A 685 -22.95 11.24 6.08
C GLN A 685 -21.54 11.79 6.31
N PHE A 686 -20.52 11.05 5.88
CA PHE A 686 -19.11 11.36 6.14
C PHE A 686 -18.27 11.37 4.85
N PRO A 687 -18.61 12.19 3.83
CA PRO A 687 -17.92 12.18 2.53
C PRO A 687 -16.42 12.53 2.60
N ARG A 688 -15.99 13.19 3.67
CA ARG A 688 -14.58 13.58 3.90
C ARG A 688 -13.84 12.64 4.85
N HIS A 689 -14.50 11.67 5.46
CA HIS A 689 -13.84 10.69 6.32
C HIS A 689 -12.86 9.86 5.51
N ARG A 690 -11.65 9.58 6.03
CA ARG A 690 -10.56 8.93 5.26
C ARG A 690 -11.01 7.66 4.51
N LEU A 691 -11.82 6.81 5.16
CA LEU A 691 -12.32 5.55 4.62
C LEU A 691 -13.38 5.69 3.52
N SER A 692 -13.91 6.90 3.31
CA SER A 692 -14.90 7.14 2.27
C SER A 692 -14.31 7.01 0.86
N GLU A 693 -12.99 7.09 0.71
CA GLU A 693 -12.32 6.91 -0.59
C GLU A 693 -12.51 5.50 -1.16
N SER A 694 -12.15 4.49 -0.36
CA SER A 694 -12.34 3.09 -0.75
C SER A 694 -13.82 2.78 -0.93
N ALA A 695 -14.70 3.37 -0.12
CA ALA A 695 -16.15 3.25 -0.27
C ALA A 695 -16.65 3.86 -1.59
N PHE A 696 -16.19 5.06 -1.98
CA PHE A 696 -16.56 5.69 -3.26
C PHE A 696 -16.12 4.83 -4.45
N ALA A 697 -14.87 4.37 -4.45
CA ALA A 697 -14.34 3.52 -5.52
C ALA A 697 -15.14 2.22 -5.62
N TRP A 698 -15.37 1.55 -4.49
CA TRP A 698 -16.11 0.30 -4.42
C TRP A 698 -17.56 0.47 -4.88
N LEU A 699 -18.27 1.52 -4.46
CA LEU A 699 -19.66 1.75 -4.84
C LEU A 699 -19.82 1.99 -6.34
N ILE A 700 -18.93 2.80 -6.93
CA ILE A 700 -18.97 3.08 -8.37
C ILE A 700 -18.73 1.79 -9.16
N GLN A 701 -17.71 1.01 -8.78
CA GLN A 701 -17.41 -0.30 -9.37
C GLN A 701 -18.59 -1.28 -9.21
N TYR A 702 -19.11 -1.40 -7.99
CA TYR A 702 -20.24 -2.28 -7.68
C TYR A 702 -21.44 -1.95 -8.57
N TYR A 703 -21.89 -0.69 -8.61
CA TYR A 703 -23.08 -0.31 -9.37
C TYR A 703 -22.86 -0.29 -10.88
N ALA A 704 -21.65 -0.05 -11.36
CA ALA A 704 -21.35 -0.06 -12.79
C ALA A 704 -21.25 -1.48 -13.38
N SER A 705 -20.72 -2.44 -12.61
CA SER A 705 -20.39 -3.79 -13.07
C SER A 705 -21.60 -4.59 -13.57
N GLY A 706 -21.47 -5.10 -14.79
CA GLY A 706 -22.38 -6.05 -15.42
C GLY A 706 -22.29 -7.45 -14.80
N GLU A 707 -21.09 -7.90 -14.42
CA GLU A 707 -20.85 -9.22 -13.82
C GLU A 707 -21.64 -9.37 -12.51
N ILE A 708 -21.54 -8.37 -11.63
CA ILE A 708 -22.23 -8.36 -10.34
C ILE A 708 -23.74 -8.23 -10.53
N ALA A 709 -24.16 -7.35 -11.45
CA ALA A 709 -25.57 -7.19 -11.77
C ALA A 709 -26.21 -8.52 -12.21
N TRP A 710 -25.46 -9.35 -12.94
CA TRP A 710 -25.91 -10.67 -13.34
C TRP A 710 -25.97 -11.66 -12.17
N GLN A 711 -24.91 -11.74 -11.35
CA GLN A 711 -24.88 -12.67 -10.20
C GLN A 711 -26.02 -12.42 -9.21
N LEU A 712 -26.33 -11.14 -8.90
CA LEU A 712 -27.46 -10.79 -8.02
C LEU A 712 -28.82 -11.21 -8.59
N ARG A 713 -29.02 -11.07 -9.91
CA ARG A 713 -30.25 -11.51 -10.59
C ARG A 713 -30.40 -13.03 -10.65
N ARG A 714 -29.28 -13.76 -10.75
CA ARG A 714 -29.31 -15.22 -10.71
C ARG A 714 -29.68 -15.74 -9.32
N GLY A 715 -29.07 -15.20 -8.27
CA GLY A 715 -29.39 -15.58 -6.89
C GLY A 715 -30.89 -15.42 -6.58
N THR A 716 -31.48 -14.30 -6.99
CA THR A 716 -32.92 -14.01 -6.81
C THR A 716 -33.83 -14.93 -7.65
N ARG A 717 -33.45 -15.27 -8.90
CA ARG A 717 -34.19 -16.26 -9.71
C ARG A 717 -34.10 -17.68 -9.15
N PHE A 718 -32.96 -18.09 -8.63
CA PHE A 718 -32.77 -19.42 -8.04
C PHE A 718 -33.58 -19.57 -6.75
N GLN A 719 -33.59 -18.54 -5.90
CA GLN A 719 -34.43 -18.48 -4.71
C GLN A 719 -35.93 -18.46 -5.06
N ALA A 720 -36.34 -17.73 -6.12
CA ALA A 720 -37.71 -17.74 -6.59
C ALA A 720 -38.13 -19.11 -7.17
N GLN A 721 -37.25 -19.80 -7.90
CA GLN A 721 -37.53 -21.15 -8.42
C GLN A 721 -37.58 -22.21 -7.31
N GLN A 722 -36.71 -22.13 -6.29
CA GLN A 722 -36.78 -22.98 -5.11
C GLN A 722 -38.01 -22.66 -4.23
N ALA A 723 -38.40 -21.38 -4.10
CA ALA A 723 -39.62 -20.99 -3.42
C ALA A 723 -40.87 -21.47 -4.17
N VAL A 724 -40.90 -21.42 -5.51
CA VAL A 724 -42.00 -21.99 -6.31
C VAL A 724 -42.04 -23.53 -6.21
N ALA A 725 -40.89 -24.20 -6.05
CA ALA A 725 -40.84 -25.63 -5.75
C ALA A 725 -41.34 -25.97 -4.32
N HIS A 726 -41.18 -25.07 -3.36
CA HIS A 726 -41.66 -25.22 -1.98
C HIS A 726 -43.10 -24.69 -1.74
N VAL A 727 -43.63 -23.84 -2.62
CA VAL A 727 -44.98 -23.24 -2.51
C VAL A 727 -46.09 -24.14 -3.12
N VAL A 728 -45.73 -25.31 -3.67
CA VAL A 728 -46.72 -26.37 -3.95
C VAL A 728 -47.18 -27.09 -2.66
N ASP A 729 -46.56 -26.82 -1.51
CA ASP A 729 -46.89 -27.50 -0.26
C ASP A 729 -46.90 -26.54 0.95
N SER A 730 -47.84 -25.58 0.95
CA SER A 730 -48.40 -24.98 2.19
C SER A 730 -49.37 -23.84 1.87
N SER A 731 -50.60 -24.19 1.51
CA SER A 731 -51.73 -23.28 1.71
C SER A 731 -52.14 -23.31 3.20
N ALA A 732 -51.75 -22.29 3.97
CA ALA A 732 -52.54 -21.71 5.07
C ALA A 732 -51.65 -20.87 6.01
N ALA A 733 -51.88 -19.56 6.06
CA ALA A 733 -52.20 -18.82 7.29
C ALA A 733 -52.09 -17.31 7.04
N LYS A 734 -53.18 -16.60 7.33
CA LYS A 734 -53.25 -15.12 7.35
C LYS A 734 -52.42 -14.58 8.51
N THR A 735 -51.84 -13.39 8.35
CA THR A 735 -51.35 -12.59 9.48
C THR A 735 -51.80 -11.14 9.30
N GLU A 736 -52.51 -10.64 10.31
CA GLU A 736 -52.81 -9.22 10.52
C GLU A 736 -51.54 -8.49 11.00
N GLY A 737 -51.30 -7.29 10.50
CA GLY A 737 -50.21 -6.41 10.95
C GLY A 737 -50.75 -5.26 11.82
N PRO A 738 -50.04 -4.82 12.87
CA PRO A 738 -50.33 -3.54 13.50
C PRO A 738 -49.52 -2.41 12.85
N LEU A 739 -50.21 -1.30 12.57
CA LEU A 739 -49.68 0.02 12.24
C LEU A 739 -49.04 0.64 13.50
N LEU A 740 -47.87 1.24 13.37
CA LEU A 740 -47.33 2.17 14.35
C LEU A 740 -46.75 3.41 13.65
N ASP A 741 -47.24 4.56 14.12
CA ASP A 741 -47.04 5.91 13.63
C ASP A 741 -45.62 6.45 13.87
N GLU A 742 -45.20 7.33 12.96
CA GLU A 742 -43.98 8.12 13.01
C GLU A 742 -44.10 9.33 13.95
N GLU A 743 -43.08 9.60 14.77
CA GLU A 743 -42.67 10.98 15.11
C GLU A 743 -41.14 11.07 15.30
N HIS A 744 -40.51 12.01 14.57
CA HIS A 744 -39.09 12.38 14.64
C HIS A 744 -38.95 13.77 15.31
N PRO A 745 -37.90 14.03 16.12
CA PRO A 745 -37.44 15.39 16.38
C PRO A 745 -36.19 15.75 15.55
N GLU A 746 -36.23 16.94 14.94
CA GLU A 746 -35.20 17.52 14.10
C GLU A 746 -34.02 18.11 14.88
N GLY A 747 -32.80 17.99 14.34
CA GLY A 747 -31.68 18.83 14.76
C GLY A 747 -30.31 18.43 14.24
N ARG A 748 -29.93 18.88 13.03
CA ARG A 748 -28.57 19.24 12.54
C ARG A 748 -28.56 19.24 11.00
N ARG A 749 -28.78 20.40 10.38
CA ARG A 749 -28.69 20.59 8.92
C ARG A 749 -27.99 21.93 8.61
N ALA A 750 -26.83 21.85 7.96
CA ALA A 750 -26.29 22.96 7.17
C ALA A 750 -25.30 22.53 6.07
N ALA A 751 -24.71 21.33 6.11
CA ALA A 751 -23.87 20.80 5.02
C ALA A 751 -24.49 19.59 4.28
N ALA A 752 -25.42 18.86 4.91
CA ALA A 752 -26.10 17.70 4.34
C ALA A 752 -27.10 18.05 3.22
N THR A 753 -27.60 19.29 3.16
CA THR A 753 -28.76 19.67 2.33
C THR A 753 -28.49 19.62 0.82
N ALA A 754 -27.24 19.81 0.39
CA ALA A 754 -26.86 19.73 -1.02
C ALA A 754 -26.56 18.29 -1.49
N VAL A 755 -26.25 17.38 -0.56
CA VAL A 755 -26.05 15.94 -0.84
C VAL A 755 -27.41 15.23 -0.84
N ARG A 756 -28.28 15.56 0.12
CA ARG A 756 -29.61 14.94 0.31
C ARG A 756 -30.53 15.08 -0.91
N THR A 757 -30.50 16.23 -1.59
CA THR A 757 -31.36 16.52 -2.76
C THR A 757 -31.00 15.70 -4.01
N GLY A 758 -29.78 15.17 -4.11
CA GLY A 758 -29.41 14.24 -5.20
C GLY A 758 -29.87 12.80 -4.97
N PHE A 759 -29.94 12.37 -3.70
CA PHE A 759 -30.27 11.00 -3.29
C PHE A 759 -31.76 10.77 -2.96
N GLU A 760 -32.51 11.82 -2.61
CA GLU A 760 -33.95 11.73 -2.27
C GLU A 760 -34.82 11.20 -3.42
N THR A 761 -34.34 11.24 -4.67
CA THR A 761 -35.04 10.68 -5.85
C THR A 761 -34.97 9.14 -5.94
N PHE A 762 -34.02 8.48 -5.25
CA PHE A 762 -33.74 7.06 -5.44
C PHE A 762 -34.12 6.18 -4.23
N GLY A 763 -34.39 6.80 -3.06
CA GLY A 763 -34.68 6.09 -1.81
C GLY A 763 -36.10 5.54 -1.63
N LYS A 764 -36.96 5.52 -2.66
CA LYS A 764 -38.37 5.10 -2.53
C LYS A 764 -38.72 3.74 -3.13
N THR A 765 -37.76 2.92 -3.57
CA THR A 765 -38.10 1.61 -4.16
C THR A 765 -37.01 0.57 -3.96
N THR A 766 -36.84 0.10 -2.73
CA THR A 766 -36.13 -1.16 -2.46
C THR A 766 -37.00 -2.04 -1.58
N THR A 767 -37.79 -2.90 -2.21
CA THR A 767 -38.35 -4.08 -1.55
C THR A 767 -37.19 -5.05 -1.31
N ALA A 768 -37.00 -5.51 -0.07
CA ALA A 768 -35.94 -6.46 0.26
C ALA A 768 -36.04 -7.71 -0.64
N GLY A 769 -34.98 -8.02 -1.39
CA GLY A 769 -34.85 -9.25 -2.17
C GLY A 769 -34.99 -9.17 -3.69
N VAL A 770 -35.16 -7.99 -4.29
CA VAL A 770 -35.09 -7.82 -5.76
C VAL A 770 -33.96 -6.85 -6.10
N GLY A 771 -32.86 -7.36 -6.66
CA GLY A 771 -31.74 -6.54 -7.08
C GLY A 771 -32.15 -5.45 -8.07
N LEU A 772 -31.56 -4.27 -7.95
CA LEU A 772 -31.87 -3.10 -8.80
C LEU A 772 -31.77 -3.43 -10.30
N ALA A 773 -32.66 -2.84 -11.11
CA ALA A 773 -32.56 -2.92 -12.56
C ALA A 773 -31.24 -2.28 -13.05
N ALA A 774 -30.77 -2.67 -14.24
CA ALA A 774 -29.47 -2.21 -14.75
C ALA A 774 -29.43 -0.69 -14.93
N ALA A 775 -30.54 -0.10 -15.39
CA ALA A 775 -30.67 1.35 -15.52
C ALA A 775 -30.60 2.07 -14.16
N ASP A 776 -31.21 1.50 -13.11
CA ASP A 776 -31.17 2.07 -11.77
C ASP A 776 -29.76 1.97 -11.17
N ARG A 777 -29.07 0.84 -11.36
CA ARG A 777 -27.67 0.68 -10.94
C ARG A 777 -26.77 1.71 -11.63
N ALA A 778 -26.88 1.87 -12.95
CA ALA A 778 -26.13 2.87 -13.69
C ALA A 778 -26.42 4.31 -13.18
N ALA A 779 -27.68 4.62 -12.87
CA ALA A 779 -28.06 5.91 -12.28
C ALA A 779 -27.40 6.15 -10.90
N HIS A 780 -27.33 5.12 -10.05
CA HIS A 780 -26.64 5.19 -8.76
C HIS A 780 -25.13 5.43 -8.94
N ALA A 781 -24.47 4.68 -9.82
CA ALA A 781 -23.05 4.88 -10.11
C ALA A 781 -22.76 6.32 -10.59
N ILE A 782 -23.58 6.85 -11.51
CA ILE A 782 -23.45 8.22 -12.02
C ILE A 782 -23.67 9.27 -10.91
N ALA A 783 -24.66 9.07 -10.05
CA ALA A 783 -24.93 9.97 -8.94
C ALA A 783 -23.72 10.07 -7.99
N ILE A 784 -23.12 8.93 -7.66
CA ILE A 784 -21.93 8.85 -6.81
C ILE A 784 -20.73 9.48 -7.53
N ALA A 785 -20.48 9.14 -8.80
CA ALA A 785 -19.38 9.67 -9.60
C ALA A 785 -19.42 11.21 -9.73
N ARG A 786 -20.61 11.82 -9.72
CA ARG A 786 -20.77 13.30 -9.72
C ARG A 786 -20.43 13.97 -8.39
N LEU A 787 -20.43 13.23 -7.28
CA LEU A 787 -20.06 13.74 -5.96
C LEU A 787 -18.55 13.71 -5.74
N VAL A 788 -17.87 12.69 -6.28
CA VAL A 788 -16.43 12.48 -6.06
C VAL A 788 -15.59 13.74 -6.37
N PRO A 789 -15.74 14.45 -7.50
CA PRO A 789 -14.92 15.65 -7.76
C PRO A 789 -15.08 16.78 -6.74
N ARG A 790 -16.24 16.86 -6.06
CA ARG A 790 -16.55 17.91 -5.08
C ARG A 790 -15.98 17.60 -3.70
N THR A 791 -15.84 16.32 -3.37
CA THR A 791 -15.44 15.85 -2.04
C THR A 791 -14.01 15.29 -2.04
N ARG A 792 -13.60 14.67 -3.14
CA ARG A 792 -12.38 13.88 -3.37
C ARG A 792 -11.87 14.06 -4.81
N PRO A 793 -11.30 15.23 -5.16
CA PRO A 793 -10.80 15.48 -6.52
C PRO A 793 -9.68 14.54 -6.94
N GLU A 794 -8.87 14.05 -6.01
CA GLU A 794 -7.80 13.07 -6.24
C GLU A 794 -8.38 11.75 -6.79
N LEU A 795 -9.38 11.20 -6.11
CA LEU A 795 -10.07 9.98 -6.55
C LEU A 795 -10.81 10.17 -7.88
N ALA A 796 -11.39 11.35 -8.12
CA ALA A 796 -12.09 11.64 -9.37
C ALA A 796 -11.19 11.53 -10.61
N ALA A 797 -9.88 11.70 -10.44
CA ALA A 797 -8.94 11.61 -11.54
C ALA A 797 -8.50 10.16 -11.82
N GLU A 798 -8.73 9.22 -10.89
CA GLU A 798 -8.24 7.85 -11.01
C GLU A 798 -8.94 7.02 -12.10
N PRO A 799 -8.20 6.44 -13.06
CA PRO A 799 -8.79 5.60 -14.12
C PRO A 799 -9.60 4.42 -13.58
N LYS A 800 -9.16 3.77 -12.50
CA LYS A 800 -9.86 2.66 -11.84
C LYS A 800 -11.28 3.04 -11.36
N VAL A 801 -11.57 4.32 -11.18
CA VAL A 801 -12.90 4.81 -10.81
C VAL A 801 -13.64 5.33 -12.05
N GLN A 802 -12.93 5.95 -12.99
CA GLN A 802 -13.53 6.57 -14.17
C GLN A 802 -13.94 5.56 -15.26
N PHE A 803 -13.26 4.43 -15.42
CA PHE A 803 -13.68 3.38 -16.36
C PHE A 803 -15.05 2.77 -15.97
N PRO A 804 -15.26 2.34 -14.71
CA PRO A 804 -16.58 1.90 -14.27
C PRO A 804 -17.63 3.01 -14.37
N ALA A 805 -17.30 4.24 -14.00
CA ALA A 805 -18.23 5.37 -14.20
C ALA A 805 -18.59 5.57 -15.69
N SER A 806 -17.63 5.37 -16.60
CA SER A 806 -17.85 5.47 -18.05
C SER A 806 -18.78 4.36 -18.56
N VAL A 807 -18.66 3.13 -18.04
CA VAL A 807 -19.60 2.04 -18.32
C VAL A 807 -21.01 2.41 -17.87
N ALA A 808 -21.16 2.97 -16.67
CA ALA A 808 -22.45 3.46 -16.19
C ALA A 808 -23.03 4.55 -17.12
N TYR A 809 -22.23 5.51 -17.59
CA TYR A 809 -22.66 6.51 -18.57
C TYR A 809 -23.11 5.88 -19.89
N ARG A 810 -22.39 4.88 -20.41
CA ARG A 810 -22.81 4.16 -21.63
C ARG A 810 -24.13 3.45 -21.43
N ASN A 811 -24.29 2.73 -20.32
CA ASN A 811 -25.51 2.00 -19.97
C ASN A 811 -26.71 2.93 -19.76
N ALA A 812 -26.48 4.19 -19.35
CA ALA A 812 -27.50 5.22 -19.24
C ALA A 812 -27.78 5.98 -20.56
N GLY A 813 -27.21 5.54 -21.70
CA GLY A 813 -27.40 6.19 -23.00
C GLY A 813 -26.65 7.51 -23.16
N GLN A 814 -25.58 7.73 -22.39
CA GLN A 814 -24.74 8.94 -22.40
C GLN A 814 -23.29 8.65 -22.84
N PRO A 815 -23.04 8.03 -24.02
CA PRO A 815 -21.70 7.63 -24.44
C PRO A 815 -20.73 8.80 -24.62
N GLN A 816 -21.24 10.00 -24.92
CA GLN A 816 -20.41 11.20 -25.07
C GLN A 816 -19.64 11.58 -23.79
N GLU A 817 -20.20 11.31 -22.60
CA GLU A 817 -19.50 11.57 -21.34
C GLU A 817 -18.32 10.59 -21.14
N ALA A 818 -18.51 9.32 -21.52
CA ALA A 818 -17.45 8.31 -21.53
C ALA A 818 -16.35 8.67 -22.56
N GLU A 819 -16.73 9.04 -23.78
CA GLU A 819 -15.79 9.43 -24.85
C GLU A 819 -14.95 10.65 -24.46
N ARG A 820 -15.53 11.65 -23.77
CA ARG A 820 -14.76 12.79 -23.25
C ARG A 820 -13.66 12.36 -22.28
N PHE A 821 -13.95 11.40 -21.41
CA PHE A 821 -12.95 10.82 -20.52
C PHE A 821 -11.88 10.06 -21.31
N TYR A 822 -12.27 9.19 -22.25
CA TYR A 822 -11.32 8.42 -23.05
C TYR A 822 -10.42 9.32 -23.91
N HIS A 823 -10.94 10.39 -24.52
CA HIS A 823 -10.14 11.36 -25.25
C HIS A 823 -9.16 12.11 -24.36
N ARG A 824 -9.58 12.51 -23.16
CA ARG A 824 -8.69 13.15 -22.17
C ARG A 824 -7.57 12.21 -21.74
N LEU A 825 -7.89 10.94 -21.50
CA LEU A 825 -6.93 9.95 -21.03
C LEU A 825 -5.97 9.50 -22.15
N SER A 826 -6.47 9.33 -23.37
CA SER A 826 -5.68 8.92 -24.55
C SER A 826 -4.81 10.04 -25.12
N GLY A 827 -5.25 11.30 -25.03
CA GLY A 827 -4.48 12.49 -25.40
C GLY A 827 -3.61 13.04 -24.26
N GLY A 828 -3.79 12.55 -23.04
CA GLY A 828 -3.05 12.93 -21.85
C GLY A 828 -1.74 12.16 -21.66
N GLN A 829 -0.96 12.57 -20.66
CA GLN A 829 0.31 11.92 -20.27
C GLN A 829 0.13 10.73 -19.31
N ALA A 830 -1.09 10.16 -19.22
CA ALA A 830 -1.38 9.02 -18.34
C ALA A 830 -0.54 7.79 -18.71
N ALA A 831 -0.38 6.87 -17.76
CA ALA A 831 0.35 5.62 -17.95
C ALA A 831 -0.08 4.95 -19.27
N ALA A 832 0.91 4.46 -20.04
CA ALA A 832 0.68 3.84 -21.34
C ALA A 832 -0.42 2.75 -21.28
N GLU A 833 -0.53 2.10 -20.13
CA GLU A 833 -1.50 1.08 -19.72
C GLU A 833 -2.96 1.53 -19.88
N TRP A 834 -3.38 2.50 -19.08
CA TRP A 834 -4.75 3.03 -19.11
C TRP A 834 -5.04 3.85 -20.37
N ALA A 835 -4.02 4.53 -20.90
CA ALA A 835 -4.13 5.21 -22.18
C ALA A 835 -4.39 4.21 -23.33
N ASN A 836 -3.81 3.01 -23.29
CA ASN A 836 -4.11 1.92 -24.22
C ASN A 836 -5.55 1.42 -24.08
N CYS A 837 -6.06 1.26 -22.85
CA CYS A 837 -7.46 0.92 -22.63
C CYS A 837 -8.39 1.99 -23.24
N ALA A 838 -8.12 3.28 -22.96
CA ALA A 838 -8.92 4.37 -23.53
C ALA A 838 -8.84 4.43 -25.06
N ARG A 839 -7.65 4.20 -25.64
CA ARG A 839 -7.47 4.08 -27.09
C ARG A 839 -8.25 2.90 -27.65
N ALA A 840 -8.29 1.76 -26.97
CA ALA A 840 -9.04 0.59 -27.39
C ALA A 840 -10.56 0.87 -27.37
N GLU A 841 -11.06 1.55 -26.33
CA GLU A 841 -12.45 2.00 -26.25
C GLU A 841 -12.83 2.95 -27.39
N LEU A 842 -11.98 3.94 -27.69
CA LEU A 842 -12.17 4.84 -28.83
C LEU A 842 -12.05 4.09 -30.17
N TRP A 843 -11.11 3.15 -30.29
CA TRP A 843 -10.97 2.32 -31.49
C TRP A 843 -12.22 1.50 -31.74
N LEU A 844 -12.88 0.96 -30.72
CA LEU A 844 -14.11 0.16 -30.88
C LEU A 844 -15.27 0.95 -31.49
N THR A 845 -15.28 2.29 -31.35
CA THR A 845 -16.30 3.14 -32.00
C THR A 845 -16.09 3.31 -33.51
N THR A 846 -14.85 3.16 -34.00
CA THR A 846 -14.51 3.41 -35.42
C THR A 846 -14.02 2.17 -36.16
N ARG A 847 -13.39 1.23 -35.45
CA ARG A 847 -12.65 0.03 -35.90
C ARG A 847 -11.69 0.32 -37.06
N ARG A 848 -11.04 1.49 -37.05
CA ARG A 848 -10.07 1.90 -38.09
C ARG A 848 -8.64 1.73 -37.60
N GLY A 849 -7.80 1.16 -38.47
CA GLY A 849 -6.38 0.92 -38.15
C GLY A 849 -6.17 -0.28 -37.22
N ALA A 850 -4.93 -0.50 -36.82
CA ALA A 850 -4.56 -1.59 -35.92
C ALA A 850 -5.16 -1.40 -34.53
N ALA A 851 -5.60 -2.51 -33.92
CA ALA A 851 -6.11 -2.51 -32.55
C ALA A 851 -5.01 -2.04 -31.57
N PRO A 852 -5.29 -1.11 -30.64
CA PRO A 852 -4.33 -0.65 -29.64
C PRO A 852 -3.91 -1.69 -28.61
N LYS A 853 -4.65 -2.80 -28.54
CA LYS A 853 -4.42 -3.95 -27.67
C LYS A 853 -4.42 -5.23 -28.51
N PRO A 854 -3.69 -6.28 -28.08
CA PRO A 854 -3.83 -7.60 -28.65
C PRO A 854 -5.29 -8.03 -28.67
N SER A 855 -5.70 -8.75 -29.70
CA SER A 855 -7.07 -9.25 -29.87
C SER A 855 -7.06 -10.76 -30.04
N TYR A 856 -7.97 -11.45 -29.36
CA TYR A 856 -8.27 -12.85 -29.53
C TYR A 856 -9.68 -13.00 -30.12
N CYS A 857 -9.80 -13.84 -31.14
CA CYS A 857 -11.08 -14.12 -31.78
C CYS A 857 -11.63 -15.46 -31.28
N CYS A 858 -12.70 -15.43 -30.50
CA CYS A 858 -13.43 -16.62 -30.08
C CYS A 858 -14.32 -17.09 -31.23
N GLN A 859 -13.89 -18.18 -31.88
CA GLN A 859 -14.57 -18.73 -33.04
C GLN A 859 -15.75 -19.62 -32.63
N PRO A 860 -16.85 -19.64 -33.42
CA PRO A 860 -17.93 -20.56 -33.20
C PRO A 860 -17.53 -21.95 -33.70
N THR A 861 -17.96 -23.00 -32.99
CA THR A 861 -17.82 -24.39 -33.42
C THR A 861 -19.19 -25.02 -33.67
N ALA A 862 -19.30 -25.80 -34.74
CA ALA A 862 -20.47 -26.63 -35.02
C ALA A 862 -20.39 -28.01 -34.34
N ALA A 863 -19.19 -28.44 -33.95
CA ALA A 863 -18.94 -29.70 -33.28
C ALA A 863 -18.39 -29.43 -31.87
N ARG A 864 -19.11 -29.90 -30.86
CA ARG A 864 -18.67 -29.78 -29.45
C ARG A 864 -17.41 -30.62 -29.23
N PRO A 865 -16.42 -30.14 -28.46
CA PRO A 865 -15.30 -30.96 -28.04
C PRO A 865 -15.78 -32.09 -27.13
N THR A 866 -15.08 -33.22 -27.20
CA THR A 866 -15.23 -34.30 -26.23
C THR A 866 -14.31 -33.97 -25.07
N LEU A 867 -14.86 -33.63 -23.90
CA LEU A 867 -14.05 -33.28 -22.73
C LEU A 867 -13.33 -34.54 -22.20
N ASP A 868 -12.13 -34.80 -22.71
CA ASP A 868 -11.27 -35.92 -22.33
C ASP A 868 -9.84 -35.50 -21.96
N GLY A 869 -9.48 -34.25 -22.23
CA GLY A 869 -8.19 -33.65 -21.88
C GLY A 869 -7.10 -33.85 -22.92
N THR A 870 -7.38 -34.46 -24.07
CA THR A 870 -6.36 -34.80 -25.07
C THR A 870 -6.11 -33.70 -26.12
N LEU A 871 -7.06 -32.78 -26.29
CA LEU A 871 -7.04 -31.64 -27.24
C LEU A 871 -6.98 -32.05 -28.73
N ASP A 872 -7.45 -33.24 -29.10
CA ASP A 872 -7.39 -33.75 -30.47
C ASP A 872 -8.62 -33.37 -31.33
N ASP A 873 -9.67 -32.84 -30.71
CA ASP A 873 -10.90 -32.41 -31.38
C ASP A 873 -10.69 -31.34 -32.48
N PRO A 874 -11.51 -31.34 -33.55
CA PRO A 874 -11.42 -30.36 -34.65
C PRO A 874 -11.51 -28.89 -34.20
N VAL A 875 -12.20 -28.62 -33.09
CA VAL A 875 -12.33 -27.26 -32.55
C VAL A 875 -10.99 -26.69 -32.09
N TRP A 876 -10.09 -27.51 -31.54
CA TRP A 876 -8.79 -27.07 -31.05
C TRP A 876 -7.75 -26.95 -32.15
N GLN A 877 -7.93 -27.66 -33.25
CA GLN A 877 -7.09 -27.54 -34.45
C GLN A 877 -7.36 -26.23 -35.22
N SER A 878 -8.58 -25.69 -35.09
CA SER A 878 -8.99 -24.45 -35.75
C SER A 878 -8.84 -23.21 -34.84
N ALA A 879 -8.97 -23.37 -33.53
CA ALA A 879 -8.76 -22.30 -32.56
C ALA A 879 -7.30 -21.80 -32.56
N ALA A 880 -7.11 -20.48 -32.57
CA ALA A 880 -5.77 -19.90 -32.42
C ALA A 880 -5.28 -20.06 -30.96
N PRO A 881 -4.01 -20.43 -30.71
CA PRO A 881 -3.49 -20.50 -29.35
C PRO A 881 -3.04 -19.13 -28.81
N MET A 882 -3.52 -18.76 -27.63
CA MET A 882 -2.94 -17.70 -26.79
C MET A 882 -1.65 -18.23 -26.16
N ARG A 883 -0.51 -18.00 -26.82
CA ARG A 883 0.80 -18.38 -26.30
C ARG A 883 1.19 -17.48 -25.12
N LEU A 884 1.56 -18.09 -23.99
CA LEU A 884 1.94 -17.36 -22.79
C LEU A 884 3.46 -17.14 -22.76
N THR A 885 3.88 -15.96 -22.31
CA THR A 885 5.28 -15.53 -22.27
C THR A 885 5.69 -15.01 -20.90
N SER A 886 6.91 -15.29 -20.48
CA SER A 886 7.48 -14.84 -19.21
C SER A 886 8.28 -13.55 -19.39
N ALA A 887 8.46 -12.81 -18.29
CA ALA A 887 9.34 -11.64 -18.27
C ALA A 887 10.81 -11.99 -18.58
N HIS A 888 11.23 -13.24 -18.35
CA HIS A 888 12.59 -13.72 -18.56
C HIS A 888 12.81 -14.36 -19.94
N ARG A 889 11.75 -14.55 -20.74
CA ARG A 889 11.78 -15.20 -22.06
C ARG A 889 12.42 -16.60 -22.02
N ASP A 890 12.17 -17.34 -20.94
CA ASP A 890 12.58 -18.74 -20.75
C ASP A 890 11.51 -19.74 -21.21
N ASP A 891 10.50 -19.26 -21.95
CA ASP A 891 9.28 -19.95 -22.34
C ASP A 891 9.51 -21.22 -23.17
N ASP A 892 10.60 -21.28 -23.93
CA ASP A 892 10.98 -22.45 -24.73
C ASP A 892 11.19 -23.71 -23.86
N SER A 893 11.55 -23.53 -22.59
CA SER A 893 11.79 -24.63 -21.66
C SER A 893 10.52 -25.16 -20.99
N TRP A 894 9.44 -24.37 -20.96
CA TRP A 894 8.14 -24.74 -20.39
C TRP A 894 6.99 -24.00 -21.10
N PRO A 895 6.71 -24.31 -22.38
CA PRO A 895 5.69 -23.62 -23.16
C PRO A 895 4.29 -23.81 -22.56
N ALA A 896 3.46 -22.78 -22.72
CA ALA A 896 2.05 -22.81 -22.32
C ALA A 896 1.17 -22.07 -23.35
N ALA A 897 -0.03 -22.61 -23.55
CA ALA A 897 -1.03 -22.03 -24.43
C ALA A 897 -2.45 -22.24 -23.90
N VAL A 898 -3.31 -21.26 -24.18
CA VAL A 898 -4.76 -21.32 -23.88
C VAL A 898 -5.56 -21.05 -25.14
N MET A 899 -6.67 -21.74 -25.33
CA MET A 899 -7.58 -21.55 -26.47
C MET A 899 -9.01 -21.38 -25.96
N LEU A 900 -9.78 -20.51 -26.63
CA LEU A 900 -11.20 -20.30 -26.36
C LEU A 900 -12.01 -20.51 -27.63
N SER A 901 -13.13 -21.21 -27.49
CA SER A 901 -14.11 -21.44 -28.57
C SER A 901 -15.52 -21.42 -28.00
N ARG A 902 -16.55 -21.42 -28.83
CA ARG A 902 -17.94 -21.37 -28.36
C ARG A 902 -18.94 -22.09 -29.24
N ASP A 903 -20.08 -22.44 -28.65
CA ASP A 903 -21.33 -22.65 -29.39
C ASP A 903 -22.44 -21.76 -28.80
N ASP A 904 -23.70 -22.05 -29.11
CA ASP A 904 -24.85 -21.29 -28.63
C ASP A 904 -25.16 -21.53 -27.14
N GLU A 905 -24.60 -22.59 -26.51
CA GLU A 905 -24.88 -22.98 -25.12
C GLU A 905 -23.68 -22.80 -24.19
N PHE A 906 -22.46 -22.98 -24.69
CA PHE A 906 -21.23 -23.06 -23.91
C PHE A 906 -20.11 -22.18 -24.45
N LEU A 907 -19.33 -21.65 -23.50
CA LEU A 907 -17.95 -21.23 -23.71
C LEU A 907 -17.03 -22.43 -23.45
N PHE A 908 -16.18 -22.76 -24.41
CA PHE A 908 -15.17 -23.82 -24.31
C PHE A 908 -13.79 -23.22 -24.05
N LEU A 909 -13.03 -23.86 -23.16
CA LEU A 909 -11.67 -23.51 -22.76
C LEU A 909 -10.76 -24.73 -22.89
N ALA A 910 -9.62 -24.56 -23.56
CA ALA A 910 -8.56 -25.54 -23.61
C ALA A 910 -7.25 -24.96 -23.08
N ILE A 911 -6.51 -25.75 -22.30
CA ILE A 911 -5.22 -25.38 -21.72
C ILE A 911 -4.22 -26.47 -22.06
N SER A 912 -3.03 -26.07 -22.51
CA SER A 912 -1.89 -26.95 -22.74
C SER A 912 -0.64 -26.35 -22.12
N CYS A 913 -0.03 -27.07 -21.19
CA CYS A 913 1.10 -26.59 -20.39
C CYS A 913 2.16 -27.69 -20.25
N ARG A 914 3.41 -27.36 -20.59
CA ARG A 914 4.55 -28.21 -20.24
C ARG A 914 4.93 -28.00 -18.79
N LYS A 915 5.14 -29.09 -18.04
CA LYS A 915 5.57 -29.09 -16.64
C LYS A 915 6.88 -28.31 -16.49
N ALA A 916 6.90 -27.37 -15.54
CA ALA A 916 8.04 -26.53 -15.31
C ALA A 916 9.20 -27.31 -14.67
N PRO A 917 10.45 -27.03 -15.06
CA PRO A 917 11.62 -27.73 -14.53
C PRO A 917 11.80 -27.48 -13.02
N GLY A 918 12.08 -28.56 -12.28
CA GLY A 918 12.33 -28.48 -10.82
C GLY A 918 11.06 -28.41 -9.96
N CYS A 919 9.87 -28.44 -10.55
CA CYS A 919 8.61 -28.55 -9.83
C CYS A 919 8.21 -30.01 -9.59
N VAL A 920 7.59 -30.27 -8.42
CA VAL A 920 6.99 -31.57 -8.10
C VAL A 920 5.51 -31.51 -8.45
N TYR A 921 5.06 -32.45 -9.28
CA TYR A 921 3.68 -32.61 -9.69
C TYR A 921 3.11 -33.85 -9.01
N PRO A 922 2.40 -33.71 -7.87
CA PRO A 922 1.83 -34.85 -7.16
C PRO A 922 0.77 -35.55 -8.00
N GLU A 923 0.60 -36.86 -7.80
CA GLU A 923 -0.48 -37.60 -8.44
C GLU A 923 -1.85 -37.05 -8.02
N VAL A 924 -2.80 -37.07 -8.96
CA VAL A 924 -4.17 -36.65 -8.69
C VAL A 924 -4.80 -37.65 -7.70
N PRO A 925 -5.28 -37.21 -6.53
CA PRO A 925 -5.90 -38.11 -5.57
C PRO A 925 -7.09 -38.86 -6.19
N ALA A 926 -7.19 -40.17 -5.94
CA ALA A 926 -8.35 -40.95 -6.35
C ALA A 926 -9.59 -40.53 -5.53
N GLY A 927 -10.60 -39.97 -6.19
CA GLY A 927 -11.84 -39.52 -5.54
C GLY A 927 -12.53 -38.36 -6.27
N PRO A 928 -13.71 -37.91 -5.79
CA PRO A 928 -14.37 -36.74 -6.33
C PRO A 928 -13.53 -35.48 -6.10
N ARG A 929 -13.57 -34.54 -7.05
CA ARG A 929 -12.87 -33.25 -6.93
C ARG A 929 -13.38 -32.51 -5.67
N PRO A 930 -12.48 -32.05 -4.78
CA PRO A 930 -12.89 -31.25 -3.64
C PRO A 930 -13.47 -29.92 -4.12
N ARG A 931 -14.44 -29.39 -3.38
CA ARG A 931 -15.00 -28.08 -3.60
C ARG A 931 -14.05 -27.00 -3.06
N ASP A 932 -13.87 -25.93 -3.82
CA ASP A 932 -13.08 -24.74 -3.48
C ASP A 932 -11.68 -25.08 -2.91
N PRO A 933 -10.89 -25.95 -3.57
CA PRO A 933 -9.60 -26.34 -3.05
C PRO A 933 -8.60 -25.18 -3.07
N ASP A 934 -7.61 -25.24 -2.19
CA ASP A 934 -6.49 -24.29 -2.26
C ASP A 934 -5.59 -24.62 -3.46
N LEU A 935 -5.73 -23.83 -4.52
CA LEU A 935 -4.95 -23.95 -5.76
C LEU A 935 -3.61 -23.20 -5.71
N ARG A 936 -3.35 -22.42 -4.65
CA ARG A 936 -2.20 -21.51 -4.61
C ARG A 936 -0.87 -22.26 -4.66
N ALA A 937 -0.78 -23.45 -4.07
CA ALA A 937 0.46 -24.24 -4.05
C ALA A 937 0.74 -25.00 -5.36
N HIS A 938 -0.07 -24.83 -6.40
CA HIS A 938 0.01 -25.65 -7.61
C HIS A 938 0.18 -24.82 -8.89
N ASP A 939 0.81 -25.43 -9.89
CA ASP A 939 0.87 -24.93 -11.26
C ASP A 939 -0.55 -24.80 -11.81
N ARG A 940 -0.92 -23.57 -12.16
CA ARG A 940 -2.29 -23.22 -12.53
C ARG A 940 -2.33 -22.14 -13.60
N VAL A 941 -3.48 -22.07 -14.27
CA VAL A 941 -3.83 -21.03 -15.22
C VAL A 941 -5.05 -20.29 -14.72
N ASP A 942 -4.93 -18.96 -14.70
CA ASP A 942 -5.97 -18.02 -14.34
C ASP A 942 -6.45 -17.34 -15.64
N VAL A 943 -7.76 -17.37 -15.88
CA VAL A 943 -8.44 -16.70 -16.99
C VAL A 943 -9.41 -15.67 -16.41
N TRP A 944 -9.23 -14.41 -16.79
CA TRP A 944 -10.10 -13.32 -16.40
C TRP A 944 -10.96 -12.87 -17.57
N ILE A 945 -12.27 -12.73 -17.35
CA ILE A 945 -13.23 -12.28 -18.36
C ILE A 945 -13.99 -11.08 -17.81
N ASP A 946 -13.84 -9.94 -18.47
CA ASP A 946 -14.60 -8.71 -18.24
C ASP A 946 -15.57 -8.54 -19.42
N VAL A 947 -16.87 -8.51 -19.12
CA VAL A 947 -17.94 -8.53 -20.13
C VAL A 947 -18.42 -7.13 -20.52
N ASP A 948 -18.11 -6.10 -19.74
CA ASP A 948 -18.61 -4.73 -19.95
C ASP A 948 -17.49 -3.69 -20.20
N ARG A 949 -16.23 -4.12 -20.11
CA ARG A 949 -15.01 -3.38 -20.42
C ARG A 949 -14.78 -2.22 -19.45
N ASP A 950 -15.05 -2.47 -18.17
CA ASP A 950 -14.71 -1.55 -17.09
C ASP A 950 -13.27 -1.75 -16.56
N TYR A 951 -12.61 -2.84 -16.93
CA TYR A 951 -11.24 -3.25 -16.56
C TYR A 951 -11.00 -3.41 -15.06
N THR A 952 -12.05 -3.44 -14.24
CA THR A 952 -11.93 -3.49 -12.78
C THR A 952 -12.81 -4.56 -12.15
N SER A 953 -13.95 -4.90 -12.75
CA SER A 953 -14.75 -6.07 -12.43
C SER A 953 -14.60 -7.12 -13.50
N PHE A 954 -14.46 -8.38 -13.08
CA PHE A 954 -14.28 -9.51 -13.97
C PHE A 954 -14.61 -10.81 -13.25
N TYR A 955 -14.94 -11.83 -14.03
CA TYR A 955 -14.92 -13.22 -13.62
C TYR A 955 -13.48 -13.74 -13.66
N ARG A 956 -13.04 -14.41 -12.60
CA ARG A 956 -11.79 -15.16 -12.56
C ARG A 956 -12.10 -16.64 -12.54
N LEU A 957 -11.57 -17.36 -13.51
CA LEU A 957 -11.71 -18.79 -13.71
C LEU A 957 -10.32 -19.41 -13.63
N THR A 958 -10.09 -20.25 -12.63
CA THR A 958 -8.78 -20.85 -12.35
C THR A 958 -8.85 -22.35 -12.54
N VAL A 959 -7.84 -22.93 -13.20
CA VAL A 959 -7.67 -24.38 -13.29
C VAL A 959 -6.22 -24.76 -13.05
N ASP A 960 -5.97 -25.76 -12.21
CA ASP A 960 -4.63 -26.29 -11.96
C ASP A 960 -4.30 -27.55 -12.78
N HIS A 961 -3.04 -27.99 -12.71
CA HIS A 961 -2.55 -29.21 -13.38
C HIS A 961 -3.30 -30.51 -13.04
N ARG A 962 -4.18 -30.53 -12.02
CA ARG A 962 -5.02 -31.68 -11.63
C ARG A 962 -6.42 -31.59 -12.21
N GLY A 963 -6.76 -30.50 -12.88
CA GLY A 963 -8.13 -30.20 -13.31
C GLY A 963 -9.04 -29.72 -12.17
N TRP A 964 -8.46 -29.27 -11.05
CA TRP A 964 -9.22 -28.67 -9.96
C TRP A 964 -9.45 -27.19 -10.25
N THR A 965 -10.68 -26.73 -10.00
CA THR A 965 -11.12 -25.39 -10.38
C THR A 965 -11.26 -24.48 -9.17
N GLY A 966 -11.17 -23.18 -9.42
CA GLY A 966 -11.43 -22.14 -8.44
C GLY A 966 -11.90 -20.86 -9.12
N GLU A 967 -12.91 -20.23 -8.55
CA GLU A 967 -13.67 -19.18 -9.21
C GLU A 967 -13.83 -17.97 -8.29
N SER A 968 -13.91 -16.78 -8.89
CA SER A 968 -14.37 -15.61 -8.15
C SER A 968 -14.95 -14.54 -9.08
N CYS A 969 -15.89 -13.75 -8.56
CA CYS A 969 -16.43 -12.59 -9.23
C CYS A 969 -16.17 -11.36 -8.35
N LEU A 970 -15.35 -10.40 -8.81
CA LEU A 970 -14.94 -9.24 -7.99
C LEU A 970 -14.31 -9.63 -6.63
N GLY A 971 -13.57 -10.75 -6.59
CA GLY A 971 -13.00 -11.27 -5.34
C GLY A 971 -13.99 -12.02 -4.44
N ASP A 972 -15.27 -12.12 -4.82
CA ASP A 972 -16.21 -13.04 -4.19
C ASP A 972 -15.90 -14.48 -4.58
N VAL A 973 -15.39 -15.26 -3.63
CA VAL A 973 -15.17 -16.71 -3.80
C VAL A 973 -16.45 -17.53 -3.59
N GLY A 974 -17.58 -16.89 -3.23
CA GLY A 974 -18.89 -17.54 -3.11
C GLY A 974 -19.55 -17.85 -4.46
N TRP A 975 -19.08 -17.25 -5.55
CA TRP A 975 -19.56 -17.57 -6.90
C TRP A 975 -19.07 -18.96 -7.32
N ASN A 976 -20.02 -19.89 -7.46
CA ASN A 976 -19.76 -21.28 -7.82
C ASN A 976 -20.52 -21.64 -9.11
N PRO A 977 -19.95 -21.33 -10.29
CA PRO A 977 -20.58 -21.65 -11.56
C PRO A 977 -20.53 -23.16 -11.84
N GLU A 978 -21.39 -23.62 -12.74
CA GLU A 978 -21.34 -24.99 -13.24
C GLU A 978 -20.20 -25.16 -14.26
N TRP A 979 -19.30 -26.13 -14.00
CA TRP A 979 -18.20 -26.49 -14.89
C TRP A 979 -18.27 -27.96 -15.31
N TYR A 980 -18.03 -28.21 -16.59
CA TYR A 980 -17.65 -29.52 -17.10
C TYR A 980 -16.16 -29.47 -17.40
N VAL A 981 -15.34 -30.32 -16.76
CA VAL A 981 -13.87 -30.28 -16.90
C VAL A 981 -13.33 -31.69 -17.02
N ALA A 982 -12.46 -31.89 -17.99
CA ALA A 982 -11.57 -33.03 -18.08
C ALA A 982 -10.13 -32.55 -18.09
N ALA A 983 -9.26 -33.29 -17.43
CA ALA A 983 -7.84 -32.97 -17.34
C ALA A 983 -7.01 -34.24 -17.50
N GLU A 984 -5.95 -34.13 -18.29
CA GLU A 984 -4.96 -35.18 -18.46
C GLU A 984 -3.59 -34.64 -18.04
N SER A 985 -2.87 -35.40 -17.22
CA SER A 985 -1.51 -35.07 -16.81
C SER A 985 -0.61 -36.27 -17.06
N ALA A 986 0.05 -36.28 -18.22
CA ALA A 986 0.86 -37.41 -18.70
C ALA A 986 2.25 -36.94 -19.13
N GLY A 987 3.28 -37.71 -18.79
CA GLY A 987 4.67 -37.35 -19.14
C GLY A 987 5.07 -35.98 -18.60
N ASP A 988 5.59 -35.12 -19.49
CA ASP A 988 6.05 -33.76 -19.20
C ASP A 988 5.01 -32.66 -19.47
N GLU A 989 3.77 -33.01 -19.77
CA GLU A 989 2.69 -32.05 -20.06
C GLU A 989 1.46 -32.30 -19.17
N TRP A 990 0.63 -31.26 -19.05
CA TRP A 990 -0.73 -31.36 -18.57
C TRP A 990 -1.66 -30.52 -19.45
N ARG A 991 -2.86 -31.04 -19.64
CA ARG A 991 -3.88 -30.49 -20.53
C ARG A 991 -5.23 -30.49 -19.85
N VAL A 992 -6.05 -29.51 -20.18
CA VAL A 992 -7.39 -29.36 -19.64
C VAL A 992 -8.34 -28.94 -20.74
N GLU A 993 -9.52 -29.53 -20.74
CA GLU A 993 -10.69 -29.08 -21.51
C GLU A 993 -11.82 -28.76 -20.54
N ALA A 994 -12.46 -27.62 -20.75
CA ALA A 994 -13.56 -27.18 -19.93
C ALA A 994 -14.69 -26.59 -20.79
N ALA A 995 -15.93 -26.79 -20.34
CA ALA A 995 -17.12 -26.14 -20.88
C ALA A 995 -17.88 -25.44 -19.75
N ILE A 996 -18.22 -24.17 -20.00
CA ILE A 996 -18.95 -23.32 -19.06
C ILE A 996 -20.24 -22.85 -19.74
N PRO A 997 -21.43 -23.14 -19.19
CA PRO A 997 -22.68 -22.68 -19.76
C PRO A 997 -22.75 -21.14 -19.79
N TRP A 998 -23.26 -20.56 -20.88
CA TRP A 998 -23.37 -19.09 -21.00
C TRP A 998 -24.18 -18.46 -19.86
N ARG A 999 -25.22 -19.16 -19.37
CA ARG A 999 -26.06 -18.73 -18.23
C ARG A 999 -25.27 -18.49 -16.94
N GLU A 1000 -24.06 -19.03 -16.81
CA GLU A 1000 -23.21 -18.81 -15.64
C GLU A 1000 -22.53 -17.43 -15.68
N ILE A 1001 -22.25 -16.91 -16.88
CA ILE A 1001 -21.43 -15.72 -17.13
C ILE A 1001 -22.31 -14.52 -17.54
N VAL A 1002 -23.28 -14.72 -18.43
CA VAL A 1002 -24.12 -13.66 -19.00
C VAL A 1002 -25.57 -14.10 -19.20
N PRO A 1003 -26.54 -13.17 -19.25
CA PRO A 1003 -27.94 -13.50 -19.47
C PRO A 1003 -28.24 -14.05 -20.86
N THR A 1004 -27.48 -13.64 -21.87
CA THR A 1004 -27.59 -14.05 -23.27
C THR A 1004 -26.21 -14.26 -23.86
N PRO A 1005 -26.00 -15.30 -24.70
CA PRO A 1005 -24.71 -15.51 -25.38
C PRO A 1005 -24.30 -14.27 -26.18
N PRO A 1006 -22.98 -14.01 -26.34
CA PRO A 1006 -22.49 -12.87 -27.09
C PRO A 1006 -22.79 -12.98 -28.59
N GLU A 1007 -23.16 -11.86 -29.21
CA GLU A 1007 -23.36 -11.73 -30.65
C GLU A 1007 -22.02 -11.54 -31.39
N SER A 1008 -21.96 -11.80 -32.69
CA SER A 1008 -20.74 -11.64 -33.53
C SER A 1008 -20.17 -10.22 -33.60
N SER A 1009 -20.87 -9.21 -33.06
CA SER A 1009 -20.35 -7.84 -32.93
C SER A 1009 -19.77 -7.52 -31.57
N ASP A 1010 -20.02 -8.37 -30.56
CA ASP A 1010 -19.65 -8.12 -29.18
C ASP A 1010 -18.15 -8.19 -28.98
N VAL A 1011 -17.68 -7.35 -28.05
CA VAL A 1011 -16.28 -7.29 -27.65
C VAL A 1011 -16.22 -7.23 -26.14
N TRP A 1012 -15.55 -8.22 -25.58
CA TRP A 1012 -15.20 -8.34 -24.17
C TRP A 1012 -13.71 -8.10 -23.99
N ILE A 1013 -13.25 -8.24 -22.77
CA ILE A 1013 -11.85 -8.15 -22.40
C ILE A 1013 -11.43 -9.45 -21.70
N VAL A 1014 -10.27 -9.98 -22.05
CA VAL A 1014 -9.74 -11.24 -21.49
C VAL A 1014 -8.30 -11.07 -21.01
N GLY A 1015 -8.00 -11.60 -19.83
CA GLY A 1015 -6.63 -11.79 -19.34
C GLY A 1015 -6.34 -13.27 -19.16
N VAL A 1016 -5.12 -13.71 -19.49
CA VAL A 1016 -4.71 -15.12 -19.30
C VAL A 1016 -3.30 -15.16 -18.77
N GLN A 1017 -3.11 -15.85 -17.64
CA GLN A 1017 -1.80 -16.06 -17.03
C GLN A 1017 -1.65 -17.47 -16.49
N ARG A 1018 -0.43 -18.00 -16.56
CA ARG A 1018 -0.02 -19.23 -15.87
C ARG A 1018 0.88 -18.86 -14.71
N ILE A 1019 0.58 -19.38 -13.54
CA ILE A 1019 1.36 -19.17 -12.31
C ILE A 1019 1.94 -20.52 -11.89
N VAL A 1020 3.27 -20.59 -11.86
CA VAL A 1020 4.01 -21.76 -11.39
C VAL A 1020 4.73 -21.40 -10.09
N PRO A 1021 4.26 -21.90 -8.94
CA PRO A 1021 4.88 -21.63 -7.64
C PRO A 1021 6.38 -21.87 -7.64
N GLY A 1022 7.15 -20.83 -7.28
CA GLY A 1022 8.61 -20.91 -7.14
C GLY A 1022 9.39 -20.87 -8.46
N VAL A 1023 8.71 -20.90 -9.61
CA VAL A 1023 9.33 -20.77 -10.94
C VAL A 1023 9.04 -19.39 -11.53
N GLY A 1024 7.77 -18.99 -11.74
CA GLY A 1024 7.47 -17.71 -12.39
C GLY A 1024 6.03 -17.57 -12.87
N ILE A 1025 5.79 -16.55 -13.70
CA ILE A 1025 4.50 -16.27 -14.36
C ILE A 1025 4.73 -16.17 -15.85
N GLN A 1026 3.82 -16.77 -16.62
CA GLN A 1026 3.66 -16.50 -18.04
C GLN A 1026 2.31 -15.80 -18.26
N GLY A 1027 2.25 -14.86 -19.20
CA GLY A 1027 1.01 -14.17 -19.57
C GLY A 1027 0.84 -14.10 -21.08
N PHE A 1028 -0.40 -14.05 -21.55
CA PHE A 1028 -0.70 -13.88 -22.98
C PHE A 1028 -0.19 -12.53 -23.51
N THR A 1029 -0.12 -11.55 -22.62
CA THR A 1029 0.35 -10.19 -22.85
C THR A 1029 1.47 -9.89 -21.84
N SER A 1030 2.39 -9.01 -22.22
CA SER A 1030 3.52 -8.63 -21.38
C SER A 1030 3.36 -7.22 -20.80
N PRO A 1031 3.82 -6.97 -19.56
CA PRO A 1031 4.42 -7.93 -18.64
C PRO A 1031 3.36 -8.76 -17.87
N PRO A 1032 3.60 -10.06 -17.61
CA PRO A 1032 2.75 -10.84 -16.72
C PRO A 1032 2.88 -10.37 -15.27
N ALA A 1033 1.80 -10.52 -14.48
CA ALA A 1033 1.70 -10.14 -13.07
C ALA A 1033 0.90 -11.22 -12.29
N VAL A 1034 0.90 -11.23 -10.95
CA VAL A 1034 -0.03 -12.13 -10.20
C VAL A 1034 -1.43 -11.53 -10.14
N ASP A 1035 -1.49 -10.22 -9.92
CA ASP A 1035 -2.73 -9.47 -9.98
C ASP A 1035 -2.90 -8.94 -11.39
N ILE A 1036 -4.10 -9.05 -11.94
CA ILE A 1036 -4.36 -8.60 -13.29
C ILE A 1036 -4.25 -7.07 -13.38
N VAL A 1037 -3.58 -6.61 -14.44
CA VAL A 1037 -3.34 -5.19 -14.71
C VAL A 1037 -3.94 -4.78 -16.04
N PRO A 1038 -4.22 -3.48 -16.24
CA PRO A 1038 -4.77 -2.98 -17.50
C PRO A 1038 -4.00 -3.44 -18.73
N GLU A 1039 -2.66 -3.52 -18.73
CA GLU A 1039 -1.92 -4.01 -19.90
C GLU A 1039 -2.13 -5.49 -20.17
N THR A 1040 -2.37 -6.28 -19.13
CA THR A 1040 -2.49 -7.73 -19.27
C THR A 1040 -3.76 -8.16 -20.00
N PHE A 1041 -4.73 -7.25 -20.11
CA PHE A 1041 -5.98 -7.47 -20.81
C PHE A 1041 -5.86 -7.34 -22.34
N ALA A 1042 -6.40 -8.31 -23.07
CA ALA A 1042 -6.58 -8.32 -24.51
C ALA A 1042 -8.06 -8.13 -24.88
N LEU A 1043 -8.33 -7.69 -26.11
CA LEU A 1043 -9.69 -7.66 -26.66
C LEU A 1043 -10.15 -9.10 -26.96
N LEU A 1044 -11.33 -9.49 -26.49
CA LEU A 1044 -11.97 -10.76 -26.84
C LEU A 1044 -13.14 -10.47 -27.79
N THR A 1045 -13.00 -10.84 -29.05
CA THR A 1045 -14.03 -10.61 -30.08
C THR A 1045 -14.74 -11.91 -30.43
N PHE A 1046 -16.04 -11.86 -30.70
CA PHE A 1046 -16.83 -13.02 -31.10
C PHE A 1046 -17.10 -12.98 -32.61
N GLN A 1047 -17.05 -14.14 -33.28
CA GLN A 1047 -17.40 -14.30 -34.70
C GLN A 1047 -18.65 -15.14 -34.87
#